data_AF-A0A6G3Z0R2-F1
#
_entry.id   AF-A0A6G3Z0R2-F1
#
_cell.length_a   1.000
_cell.length_b   1.000
_cell.length_c   1.000
_cell.angle_alpha   90.00
_cell.angle_beta   90.00
_cell.angle_gamma   90.00
#
_symmetry.space_group_name_H-M   'P 1'
#
loop_
_entity.id
_entity.type
_entity.pdbx_description
1 polymer ?
#
loop_
_entity_poly.entity_id
_entity_poly.type
_entity_poly.pdbx_seq_one_letter_code
_entity_poly.pdbx_strand_id
1 'polypeptide(L)'
;MRAGLQRAGCGGRPPPSDHGAPADHQRCRLRRAGAAHRRHLPPIFYGLGSDGTVGANKNSIKIIGGDTDNYAQGYFVYDSKKSGSVTVSHLRFGPNPIRSTYLIDSANFVACHQWEFLQKFDLLDAAQTGATVLLNTPFDDPQETWMRLPQAIQQVIVDKQLKVSAINAYKVAREAGMRNRINTVMQTCFFALSGVLPREAAIAAIKQAIRKTYGKKGEDIVNMNIKAVDSTLGNLFEVPIGTPAAEGMPYTWVPDTAPPFVCDVLGQLMARKGDEVPVSALPVDGTYPSGTSKYEKRNVAQEIPVWDPNVCVQCGKCVMMCPHAVIRSKVYDSGALESAPSTFKHTRAKDRAWSDQQFTIQVAAEDCTGCALCVEVCPAKNKAEPSKKAINMEPQLPLREQERTNWDFFLQLPNPDRTHLNLHKISHQQMQEPLFEFSGACAGCGETPYIKLATQLFGDRMLIANATGCSSIYGGNLPTTPYTHNAAGRGPAWSNSLFEDNAEFGLGFRVSVDKQSIQAIELLKSLTLDLDEDSHIPQDLAVSLLNNAQANEADIAEQRGWVESLKQHLENWLAVLNSNGAVSPTGLRNRLVNLKSLADYLVRKSVWIVGGDGWAYDIGYGGLDHVLASGRNVNVLVMDTEVYSNTGGQMSKATPRAAVAKFAAGGKPAPKKDLGLMAMTYGNVYVASVAMGARDEHTLRAFLEAESYDGPSLIIAYSHCIAHGINMAKGMEQQKMAVESGRWLLYRYDPRKAEQCENPLMLDSRTPKRSLEAAMYSENRFKMLLRSKPEDAKKLLQQAREDVSARWHMYQYLAARNPADETSLPTHQGYQVGHGLVPNGAAKAQAEGKRPTAVPTEGATSEDSASPTKTPA
;
A
#
# COMPACT_ATOMS: atom_id res chain seq x y z
N MET A 1 -57.20 22.71 -2.30
CA MET A 1 -58.09 23.13 -1.19
C MET A 1 -57.22 23.17 0.06
N ARG A 2 -56.86 24.35 0.61
CA ARG A 2 -57.50 25.02 1.78
C ARG A 2 -57.87 24.01 2.89
N ALA A 3 -57.55 24.16 4.18
CA ALA A 3 -57.03 25.21 5.08
C ALA A 3 -56.52 24.45 6.34
N GLY A 4 -55.67 24.92 7.26
CA GLY A 4 -55.53 26.24 7.87
C GLY A 4 -56.03 26.20 9.31
N LEU A 5 -55.16 26.46 10.30
CA LEU A 5 -55.54 27.05 11.60
C LEU A 5 -54.34 27.79 12.22
N GLN A 6 -54.61 29.04 12.59
CA GLN A 6 -53.70 30.10 13.03
C GLN A 6 -53.40 30.04 14.54
N ARG A 7 -52.31 30.71 14.97
CA ARG A 7 -52.36 31.82 15.95
C ARG A 7 -51.05 32.64 15.95
N ALA A 8 -51.19 33.95 15.67
CA ALA A 8 -50.30 35.05 16.07
C ALA A 8 -50.59 35.42 17.54
N GLY A 9 -49.84 36.21 18.31
CA GLY A 9 -48.66 37.07 18.13
C GLY A 9 -48.57 37.99 19.37
N CYS A 10 -47.41 38.59 19.64
CA CYS A 10 -47.11 39.80 20.45
C CYS A 10 -45.58 39.81 20.62
N GLY A 11 -44.77 40.80 20.25
CA GLY A 11 -44.97 42.24 20.09
C GLY A 11 -43.88 42.94 20.94
N GLY A 12 -42.69 43.20 20.37
CA GLY A 12 -41.55 43.78 21.08
C GLY A 12 -41.16 45.16 20.54
N ARG A 13 -40.98 46.14 21.45
CA ARG A 13 -40.25 47.40 21.25
C ARG A 13 -39.65 47.91 22.59
N PRO A 14 -38.63 48.79 22.56
CA PRO A 14 -37.38 48.76 23.37
C PRO A 14 -37.35 49.79 24.52
N PRO A 15 -36.28 49.88 25.34
CA PRO A 15 -35.29 51.01 25.25
C PRO A 15 -33.88 50.68 25.87
N PRO A 16 -32.97 51.63 26.19
CA PRO A 16 -32.41 52.77 25.44
C PRO A 16 -30.84 52.80 25.43
N SER A 17 -30.28 53.72 24.64
CA SER A 17 -28.90 54.24 24.68
C SER A 17 -28.70 55.23 25.84
N ASP A 18 -27.57 55.22 26.56
CA ASP A 18 -26.44 56.17 26.38
C ASP A 18 -25.34 56.11 27.48
N HIS A 19 -24.12 56.43 27.02
CA HIS A 19 -22.95 57.04 27.70
C HIS A 19 -22.30 56.46 28.98
N GLY A 20 -20.97 56.22 28.86
CA GLY A 20 -20.03 56.25 30.00
C GLY A 20 -18.71 55.49 29.75
N ALA A 21 -17.68 56.18 29.25
CA ALA A 21 -16.30 55.69 29.31
C ALA A 21 -15.79 55.67 30.78
N PRO A 22 -14.85 54.78 31.14
CA PRO A 22 -13.56 55.32 31.55
C PRO A 22 -12.35 54.48 31.08
N ALA A 23 -11.30 55.22 30.75
CA ALA A 23 -9.96 54.75 30.55
C ALA A 23 -9.34 54.24 31.87
N ASP A 24 -9.08 52.93 32.01
CA ASP A 24 -8.05 52.45 32.96
C ASP A 24 -7.50 51.03 32.74
N HIS A 25 -7.42 50.53 31.49
CA HIS A 25 -6.82 49.21 31.22
C HIS A 25 -5.39 49.24 30.65
N GLN A 26 -4.81 50.42 30.44
CA GLN A 26 -3.46 50.55 29.86
C GLN A 26 -2.31 50.63 30.87
N ARG A 27 -2.58 50.81 32.17
CA ARG A 27 -1.52 50.93 33.20
C ARG A 27 -1.09 49.62 33.86
N CYS A 28 -1.81 48.51 33.66
CA CYS A 28 -1.43 47.20 34.23
C CYS A 28 -0.55 46.32 33.31
N ARG A 29 -0.39 46.68 32.02
CA ARG A 29 0.44 45.91 31.07
C ARG A 29 1.93 46.30 31.04
N LEU A 30 2.33 47.39 31.69
CA LEU A 30 3.70 47.92 31.60
C LEU A 30 4.59 47.67 32.83
N ARG A 31 4.10 46.96 33.87
CA ARG A 31 4.89 46.61 35.07
C ARG A 31 5.31 45.14 35.20
N ARG A 32 5.16 44.34 34.14
CA ARG A 32 5.73 42.98 34.02
C ARG A 32 6.85 42.86 32.98
N ALA A 33 7.49 43.98 32.62
CA ALA A 33 8.64 44.01 31.71
C ALA A 33 10.00 43.87 32.43
N GLY A 34 10.04 43.39 33.68
CA GLY A 34 11.22 43.45 34.55
C GLY A 34 11.58 42.18 35.32
N ALA A 35 11.12 41.01 34.88
CA ALA A 35 11.63 39.73 35.40
C ALA A 35 11.94 38.82 34.21
N ALA A 36 13.23 38.58 33.97
CA ALA A 36 13.71 37.58 33.04
C ALA A 36 13.26 36.19 33.52
N HIS A 37 12.02 35.79 33.22
CA HIS A 37 11.65 34.39 33.19
C HIS A 37 12.57 33.73 32.16
N ARG A 38 13.51 32.91 32.64
CA ARG A 38 14.35 32.02 31.82
C ARG A 38 13.41 31.21 30.93
N ARG A 39 13.29 31.65 29.66
CA ARG A 39 12.28 31.17 28.72
C ARG A 39 12.54 29.71 28.40
N HIS A 40 11.47 28.92 28.32
CA HIS A 40 11.54 27.61 27.70
C HIS A 40 12.12 27.74 26.29
N LEU A 41 12.92 26.77 25.84
CA LEU A 41 13.44 26.67 24.48
C LEU A 41 12.58 25.63 23.74
N PRO A 42 11.59 26.04 22.92
CA PRO A 42 10.75 25.14 22.14
C PRO A 42 11.24 24.92 20.69
N PRO A 43 12.11 23.93 20.42
CA PRO A 43 12.47 23.59 19.04
C PRO A 43 11.44 22.70 18.34
N ILE A 44 11.25 22.93 17.05
CA ILE A 44 10.49 22.07 16.13
C ILE A 44 11.44 21.47 15.09
N PHE A 45 11.29 20.18 14.80
CA PHE A 45 12.08 19.50 13.77
C PHE A 45 11.17 18.80 12.78
N TYR A 46 11.33 19.13 11.49
CA TYR A 46 10.68 18.47 10.37
C TYR A 46 11.66 17.51 9.73
N GLY A 47 11.32 16.22 9.73
CA GLY A 47 12.13 15.15 9.14
C GLY A 47 11.30 14.17 8.33
N LEU A 48 11.96 13.22 7.69
CA LEU A 48 11.34 12.16 6.90
C LEU A 48 11.27 10.86 7.72
N GLY A 49 10.16 10.12 7.60
CA GLY A 49 10.03 8.80 8.18
C GLY A 49 11.17 7.89 7.72
N SER A 50 12.01 7.47 8.68
CA SER A 50 13.25 6.67 8.52
C SER A 50 14.57 7.43 8.26
N ASP A 51 14.60 8.77 8.30
CA ASP A 51 15.86 9.54 8.22
C ASP A 51 16.65 9.60 9.55
N GLY A 52 16.01 9.18 10.65
CA GLY A 52 16.58 9.11 11.99
C GLY A 52 16.35 10.36 12.86
N THR A 53 15.62 11.36 12.38
CA THR A 53 15.30 12.62 13.08
C THR A 53 14.66 12.37 14.46
N VAL A 54 13.59 11.58 14.50
CA VAL A 54 12.91 11.26 15.76
C VAL A 54 13.83 10.51 16.74
N GLY A 55 14.69 9.63 16.22
CA GLY A 55 15.69 8.93 17.02
C GLY A 55 16.73 9.87 17.63
N ALA A 56 17.25 10.81 16.84
CA ALA A 56 18.15 11.86 17.30
C ALA A 56 17.48 12.75 18.36
N ASN A 57 16.24 13.17 18.13
CA ASN A 57 15.49 14.01 19.07
C ASN A 57 15.23 13.31 20.40
N LYS A 58 14.86 12.02 20.39
CA LYS A 58 14.76 11.21 21.61
C LYS A 58 16.10 11.10 22.34
N ASN A 59 17.21 11.07 21.62
CA ASN A 59 18.54 11.06 22.20
C ASN A 59 18.89 12.44 22.82
N SER A 60 18.63 13.53 22.11
CA SER A 60 18.82 14.91 22.60
C SER A 60 18.02 15.18 23.88
N ILE A 61 16.78 14.68 23.98
CA ILE A 61 15.99 14.75 25.23
C ILE A 61 16.71 14.06 26.40
N LYS A 62 17.30 12.89 26.16
CA LYS A 62 18.02 12.14 27.20
C LYS A 62 19.31 12.81 27.61
N ILE A 63 20.04 13.42 26.66
CA ILE A 63 21.24 14.21 26.95
C ILE A 63 20.85 15.42 27.81
N ILE A 64 19.92 16.25 27.33
CA ILE A 64 19.57 17.51 28.02
C ILE A 64 18.91 17.24 29.38
N GLY A 65 17.97 16.31 29.46
CA GLY A 65 17.30 15.97 30.73
C GLY A 65 18.12 15.10 31.68
N GLY A 66 19.23 14.50 31.20
CA GLY A 66 20.14 13.70 32.03
C GLY A 66 21.35 14.49 32.52
N ASP A 67 21.83 15.45 31.71
CA ASP A 67 23.08 16.19 31.95
C ASP A 67 22.84 17.65 32.36
N THR A 68 21.58 18.07 32.55
CA THR A 68 21.22 19.42 33.05
C THR A 68 20.06 19.38 34.04
N ASP A 69 19.87 20.48 34.80
CA ASP A 69 18.71 20.66 35.70
C ASP A 69 17.41 21.02 34.95
N ASN A 70 17.42 21.05 33.61
CA ASN A 70 16.23 21.37 32.84
C ASN A 70 15.27 20.18 32.80
N TYR A 71 13.99 20.48 32.93
CA TYR A 71 12.93 19.59 32.49
C TYR A 71 12.96 19.48 30.98
N ALA A 72 12.72 18.26 30.47
CA ALA A 72 12.68 17.96 29.05
C ALA A 72 11.37 17.26 28.68
N GLN A 73 10.72 17.74 27.62
CA GLN A 73 9.51 17.13 27.05
C GLN A 73 9.74 16.89 25.55
N GLY A 74 9.20 15.78 25.03
CA GLY A 74 9.15 15.52 23.59
C GLY A 74 7.82 14.90 23.19
N TYR A 75 7.20 15.47 22.16
CA TYR A 75 6.05 14.93 21.47
C TYR A 75 6.37 14.76 19.98
N PHE A 76 5.93 13.66 19.39
CA PHE A 76 6.29 13.28 18.02
C PHE A 76 5.03 13.01 17.22
N VAL A 77 4.79 13.84 16.21
CA VAL A 77 3.73 13.64 15.23
C VAL A 77 4.32 12.80 14.10
N TYR A 78 3.75 11.62 13.90
CA TYR A 78 4.07 10.74 12.79
C TYR A 78 2.94 10.78 11.78
N ASP A 79 3.28 10.54 10.53
CA ASP A 79 2.31 10.14 9.52
C ASP A 79 2.03 8.64 9.65
N SER A 80 0.80 8.25 9.39
CA SER A 80 0.33 6.90 9.09
C SER A 80 1.13 6.16 8.01
N LYS A 81 1.70 6.85 7.03
CA LYS A 81 2.59 6.25 6.02
C LYS A 81 3.86 5.72 6.69
N LYS A 82 4.17 4.44 6.47
CA LYS A 82 5.27 3.72 7.14
C LYS A 82 6.67 4.31 6.93
N SER A 83 6.92 4.95 5.79
CA SER A 83 8.20 5.61 5.51
C SER A 83 8.10 6.65 4.40
N GLY A 84 9.05 7.58 4.38
CA GLY A 84 9.09 8.63 3.35
C GLY A 84 8.01 9.71 3.55
N SER A 85 7.41 9.79 4.73
CA SER A 85 6.41 10.78 5.11
C SER A 85 6.98 11.79 6.10
N VAL A 86 6.29 12.91 6.29
CA VAL A 86 6.75 13.94 7.24
C VAL A 86 6.62 13.43 8.67
N THR A 87 7.63 13.72 9.48
CA THR A 87 7.60 13.58 10.94
C THR A 87 7.89 14.94 11.55
N VAL A 88 7.13 15.31 12.59
CA VAL A 88 7.35 16.57 13.32
C VAL A 88 7.65 16.26 14.77
N SER A 89 8.81 16.70 15.23
CA SER A 89 9.20 16.58 16.63
C SER A 89 9.03 17.94 17.32
N HIS A 90 8.23 17.96 18.38
CA HIS A 90 8.03 19.11 19.25
C HIS A 90 8.76 18.85 20.56
N LEU A 91 9.86 19.56 20.81
CA LEU A 91 10.59 19.44 22.06
C LEU A 91 10.46 20.71 22.89
N ARG A 92 10.54 20.57 24.21
CA ARG A 92 10.59 21.72 25.13
C ARG A 92 11.64 21.44 26.19
N PHE A 93 12.45 22.44 26.48
CA PHE A 93 13.45 22.41 27.55
C PHE A 93 13.32 23.65 28.43
N GLY A 94 13.49 23.51 29.74
CA GLY A 94 13.62 24.66 30.62
C GLY A 94 13.66 24.33 32.11
N PRO A 95 13.92 25.32 32.97
CA PRO A 95 14.17 25.11 34.40
C PRO A 95 12.91 24.79 35.21
N ASN A 96 11.71 25.01 34.63
CA ASN A 96 10.43 24.76 35.30
C ASN A 96 9.75 23.50 34.75
N PRO A 97 8.95 22.80 35.57
CA PRO A 97 8.13 21.67 35.10
C PRO A 97 7.27 22.04 33.88
N ILE A 98 7.36 21.22 32.83
CA ILE A 98 6.67 21.47 31.55
C ILE A 98 5.27 20.85 31.60
N ARG A 99 4.23 21.69 31.60
CA ARG A 99 2.81 21.26 31.63
C ARG A 99 2.09 21.39 30.29
N SER A 100 2.77 21.82 29.23
CA SER A 100 2.18 22.04 27.91
C SER A 100 1.92 20.71 27.18
N THR A 101 0.73 20.13 27.36
CA THR A 101 0.28 18.90 26.68
C THR A 101 -0.40 19.20 25.34
N TYR A 102 0.22 20.06 24.53
CA TYR A 102 -0.23 20.48 23.20
C TYR A 102 0.99 20.71 22.27
N LEU A 103 0.75 20.82 20.96
CA LEU A 103 1.80 21.09 19.97
C LEU A 103 2.45 22.47 20.18
N ILE A 104 3.62 22.70 19.61
CA ILE A 104 4.28 24.03 19.68
C ILE A 104 3.71 24.91 18.58
N ASP A 105 3.13 26.03 18.96
CA ASP A 105 2.63 27.12 18.10
C ASP A 105 3.63 28.29 17.99
N SER A 106 4.61 28.34 18.89
CA SER A 106 5.60 29.41 18.98
C SER A 106 6.98 28.84 19.30
N ALA A 107 7.82 28.71 18.27
CA ALA A 107 9.12 28.06 18.28
C ALA A 107 10.27 29.06 18.17
N ASN A 108 11.31 28.87 18.98
CA ASN A 108 12.54 29.66 18.91
C ASN A 108 13.62 29.03 18.01
N PHE A 109 13.41 27.79 17.61
CA PHE A 109 14.29 27.03 16.75
C PHE A 109 13.47 26.12 15.83
N VAL A 110 13.74 26.15 14.54
CA VAL A 110 13.06 25.29 13.56
C VAL A 110 14.10 24.60 12.69
N ALA A 111 14.06 23.28 12.60
CA ALA A 111 14.92 22.51 11.70
C ALA A 111 14.10 21.89 10.57
N CYS A 112 14.56 22.05 9.33
CA CYS A 112 14.04 21.33 8.17
C CYS A 112 15.11 20.39 7.63
N HIS A 113 14.90 19.08 7.80
CA HIS A 113 15.87 18.06 7.41
C HIS A 113 15.70 17.57 5.96
N GLN A 114 14.66 18.01 5.26
CA GLN A 114 14.41 17.68 3.85
C GLN A 114 14.12 18.95 3.06
N TRP A 115 14.93 19.21 2.04
CA TRP A 115 14.86 20.44 1.25
C TRP A 115 13.48 20.62 0.59
N GLU A 116 12.90 19.53 0.11
CA GLU A 116 11.64 19.51 -0.64
C GLU A 116 10.44 19.95 0.20
N PHE A 117 10.53 19.85 1.54
CA PHE A 117 9.44 20.30 2.42
C PHE A 117 9.24 21.81 2.40
N LEU A 118 10.29 22.58 2.07
CA LEU A 118 10.22 24.05 2.00
C LEU A 118 9.31 24.53 0.87
N GLN A 119 9.13 23.71 -0.18
CA GLN A 119 8.21 24.00 -1.28
C GLN A 119 6.76 23.66 -0.92
N LYS A 120 6.56 22.71 0.00
CA LYS A 120 5.26 22.05 0.20
C LYS A 120 4.50 22.52 1.43
N PHE A 121 5.22 22.88 2.49
CA PHE A 121 4.62 23.13 3.80
C PHE A 121 5.00 24.51 4.34
N ASP A 122 4.08 25.07 5.11
CA ASP A 122 4.26 26.32 5.87
C ASP A 122 5.11 26.05 7.14
N LEU A 123 6.34 25.57 6.97
CA LEU A 123 7.18 25.06 8.07
C LEU A 123 7.56 26.13 9.11
N LEU A 124 7.60 27.40 8.69
CA LEU A 124 8.10 28.53 9.48
C LEU A 124 6.97 29.34 10.14
N ASP A 125 5.71 28.90 10.03
CA ASP A 125 4.56 29.59 10.64
C ASP A 125 4.69 29.70 12.15
N ALA A 126 5.09 28.59 12.80
CA ALA A 126 5.32 28.56 14.23
C ALA A 126 6.60 29.30 14.67
N ALA A 127 7.48 29.73 13.75
CA ALA A 127 8.73 30.41 14.12
C ALA A 127 8.44 31.80 14.74
N GLN A 128 9.06 32.10 15.87
CA GLN A 128 9.05 33.43 16.48
C GLN A 128 9.97 34.40 15.75
N THR A 129 9.76 35.71 15.91
CA THR A 129 10.70 36.74 15.43
C THR A 129 12.10 36.52 16.01
N GLY A 130 13.13 36.52 15.16
CA GLY A 130 14.51 36.28 15.56
C GLY A 130 14.85 34.81 15.85
N ALA A 131 13.95 33.86 15.56
CA ALA A 131 14.20 32.43 15.75
C ALA A 131 15.32 31.91 14.83
N THR A 132 15.99 30.84 15.26
CA THR A 132 17.02 30.15 14.47
C THR A 132 16.38 29.10 13.57
N VAL A 133 16.77 29.08 12.30
CA VAL A 133 16.35 28.10 11.31
C VAL A 133 17.56 27.30 10.84
N LEU A 134 17.45 25.97 10.89
CA LEU A 134 18.45 25.04 10.38
C LEU A 134 17.91 24.30 9.16
N LEU A 135 18.59 24.39 8.02
CA LEU A 135 18.19 23.74 6.78
C LEU A 135 19.20 22.65 6.36
N ASN A 136 18.69 21.48 5.97
CA ASN A 136 19.46 20.54 5.16
C ASN A 136 19.28 20.89 3.68
N THR A 137 20.33 21.43 3.06
CA THR A 137 20.34 21.90 1.66
C THR A 137 21.17 20.96 0.79
N PRO A 138 20.78 20.68 -0.46
CA PRO A 138 21.64 19.92 -1.37
C PRO A 138 22.79 20.76 -1.95
N PHE A 139 22.82 22.07 -1.69
CA PHE A 139 23.77 23.03 -2.24
C PHE A 139 24.89 23.33 -1.24
N ASP A 140 26.13 23.43 -1.72
CA ASP A 140 27.29 23.75 -0.89
C ASP A 140 27.57 25.28 -0.86
N ASP A 141 26.96 26.05 -1.77
CA ASP A 141 27.11 27.50 -1.84
C ASP A 141 26.00 28.21 -1.02
N PRO A 142 26.37 29.09 -0.05
CA PRO A 142 25.41 29.83 0.76
C PRO A 142 24.50 30.75 -0.06
N GLN A 143 25.03 31.41 -1.09
CA GLN A 143 24.27 32.34 -1.91
C GLN A 143 23.25 31.59 -2.78
N GLU A 144 23.68 30.49 -3.42
CA GLU A 144 22.79 29.59 -4.16
C GLU A 144 21.65 29.06 -3.27
N THR A 145 21.97 28.68 -2.02
CA THR A 145 20.97 28.22 -1.06
C THR A 145 19.88 29.27 -0.84
N TRP A 146 20.25 30.55 -0.61
CA TRP A 146 19.27 31.63 -0.48
C TRP A 146 18.43 31.79 -1.75
N MET A 147 19.08 31.89 -2.91
CA MET A 147 18.41 32.14 -4.19
C MET A 147 17.41 31.04 -4.58
N ARG A 148 17.66 29.80 -4.16
CA ARG A 148 16.78 28.65 -4.45
C ARG A 148 15.67 28.43 -3.43
N LEU A 149 15.63 29.16 -2.32
CA LEU A 149 14.50 29.10 -1.41
C LEU A 149 13.22 29.60 -2.08
N PRO A 150 12.06 29.00 -1.81
CA PRO A 150 10.79 29.52 -2.28
C PRO A 150 10.54 30.94 -1.79
N GLN A 151 9.95 31.77 -2.65
CA GLN A 151 9.71 33.19 -2.37
C GLN A 151 8.87 33.41 -1.09
N ALA A 152 7.84 32.60 -0.86
CA ALA A 152 7.05 32.64 0.37
C ALA A 152 7.90 32.38 1.63
N ILE A 153 8.86 31.45 1.57
CA ILE A 153 9.78 31.15 2.67
C ILE A 153 10.77 32.29 2.88
N GLN A 154 11.32 32.86 1.79
CA GLN A 154 12.19 34.04 1.86
C GLN A 154 11.48 35.22 2.54
N GLN A 155 10.22 35.45 2.20
CA GLN A 155 9.40 36.51 2.78
C GLN A 155 9.24 36.31 4.30
N VAL A 156 8.87 35.10 4.73
CA VAL A 156 8.76 34.77 6.17
C VAL A 156 10.09 34.95 6.91
N ILE A 157 11.21 34.57 6.29
CA ILE A 157 12.56 34.75 6.88
C ILE A 157 12.85 36.24 7.12
N VAL A 158 12.57 37.09 6.14
CA VAL A 158 12.82 38.54 6.23
C VAL A 158 11.87 39.18 7.24
N ASP A 159 10.56 38.93 7.13
CA ASP A 159 9.54 39.56 7.97
C ASP A 159 9.73 39.21 9.45
N LYS A 160 10.10 37.96 9.74
CA LYS A 160 10.36 37.49 11.10
C LYS A 160 11.82 37.67 11.53
N GLN A 161 12.68 38.28 10.71
CA GLN A 161 14.11 38.48 11.01
C GLN A 161 14.82 37.19 11.48
N LEU A 162 14.53 36.07 10.81
CA LEU A 162 15.03 34.76 11.20
C LEU A 162 16.55 34.64 10.96
N LYS A 163 17.23 33.84 11.79
CA LYS A 163 18.65 33.53 11.62
C LYS A 163 18.79 32.18 10.94
N VAL A 164 19.26 32.14 9.70
CA VAL A 164 19.24 30.91 8.88
C VAL A 164 20.64 30.33 8.74
N SER A 165 20.80 29.08 9.14
CA SER A 165 21.99 28.27 8.90
C SER A 165 21.65 27.04 8.09
N ALA A 166 22.58 26.59 7.24
CA ALA A 166 22.35 25.45 6.36
C ALA A 166 23.59 24.54 6.25
N ILE A 167 23.35 23.28 5.87
CA ILE A 167 24.37 22.27 5.67
C ILE A 167 23.91 21.25 4.63
N ASN A 168 24.84 20.72 3.83
CA ASN A 168 24.62 19.54 3.00
C ASN A 168 24.84 18.26 3.80
N ALA A 169 23.87 17.90 4.63
CA ALA A 169 24.02 16.79 5.56
C ALA A 169 24.17 15.44 4.86
N TYR A 170 23.56 15.28 3.67
CA TYR A 170 23.72 14.07 2.86
C TYR A 170 25.15 13.91 2.33
N LYS A 171 25.79 14.99 1.86
CA LYS A 171 27.20 14.96 1.46
C LYS A 171 28.10 14.56 2.63
N VAL A 172 27.95 15.24 3.77
CA VAL A 172 28.72 14.94 5.00
C VAL A 172 28.53 13.48 5.44
N ALA A 173 27.30 12.98 5.41
CA ALA A 173 27.00 11.59 5.74
C ALA A 173 27.65 10.60 4.76
N ARG A 174 27.63 10.88 3.44
CA ARG A 174 28.29 10.03 2.42
C ARG A 174 29.80 9.98 2.60
N GLU A 175 30.45 11.13 2.79
CA GLU A 175 31.91 11.24 3.00
C GLU A 175 32.36 10.60 4.32
N ALA A 176 31.47 10.56 5.32
CA ALA A 176 31.68 9.84 6.58
C ALA A 176 31.37 8.32 6.50
N GLY A 177 30.89 7.82 5.35
CA GLY A 177 30.52 6.40 5.16
C GLY A 177 29.12 6.03 5.71
N MET A 178 28.34 7.01 6.15
CA MET A 178 26.99 6.84 6.72
C MET A 178 25.87 6.77 5.67
N ARG A 179 26.20 6.92 4.38
CA ARG A 179 25.25 6.95 3.25
C ARG A 179 24.19 8.06 3.44
N ASN A 180 22.90 7.71 3.47
CA ASN A 180 21.79 8.68 3.57
C ASN A 180 21.36 8.96 5.01
N ARG A 181 22.16 8.60 6.03
CA ARG A 181 21.82 8.83 7.44
C ARG A 181 22.35 10.19 7.89
N ILE A 182 21.48 11.19 7.91
CA ILE A 182 21.81 12.57 8.27
C ILE A 182 21.59 12.89 9.75
N ASN A 183 20.99 11.98 10.50
CA ASN A 183 20.54 12.20 11.88
C ASN A 183 21.65 12.72 12.82
N THR A 184 22.86 12.15 12.78
CA THR A 184 23.98 12.57 13.63
C THR A 184 24.47 13.97 13.25
N VAL A 185 24.52 14.28 11.95
CA VAL A 185 24.93 15.60 11.43
C VAL A 185 23.94 16.67 11.88
N MET A 186 22.64 16.46 11.65
CA MET A 186 21.60 17.42 12.03
C MET A 186 21.49 17.60 13.55
N GLN A 187 21.70 16.53 14.33
CA GLN A 187 21.75 16.61 15.79
C GLN A 187 22.91 17.50 16.26
N THR A 188 24.11 17.34 15.67
CA THR A 188 25.26 18.19 15.99
C THR A 188 25.00 19.66 15.65
N CYS A 189 24.38 19.94 14.50
CA CYS A 189 23.96 21.30 14.16
C CYS A 189 22.98 21.90 15.18
N PHE A 190 21.99 21.13 15.63
CA PHE A 190 21.04 21.59 16.66
C PHE A 190 21.75 22.01 17.95
N PHE A 191 22.67 21.19 18.47
CA PHE A 191 23.39 21.53 19.69
C PHE A 191 24.33 22.73 19.49
N ALA A 192 24.94 22.88 18.32
CA ALA A 192 25.81 24.00 18.01
C ALA A 192 25.04 25.34 17.91
N LEU A 193 23.79 25.32 17.45
CA LEU A 193 23.00 26.52 17.15
C LEU A 193 21.98 26.89 18.23
N SER A 194 21.45 25.91 18.98
CA SER A 194 20.33 26.14 19.92
C SER A 194 20.71 26.85 21.22
N GLY A 195 22.00 26.84 21.58
CA GLY A 195 22.48 27.42 22.83
C GLY A 195 21.97 26.73 24.11
N VAL A 196 21.33 25.56 24.00
CA VAL A 196 20.81 24.79 25.16
C VAL A 196 21.95 24.30 26.06
N LEU A 197 23.09 23.99 25.46
CA LEU A 197 24.31 23.56 26.14
C LEU A 197 25.52 24.30 25.55
N PRO A 198 26.59 24.52 26.32
CA PRO A 198 27.87 24.96 25.77
C PRO A 198 28.34 24.00 24.68
N ARG A 199 28.84 24.56 23.57
CA ARG A 199 29.17 23.81 22.34
C ARG A 199 30.10 22.61 22.58
N GLU A 200 31.18 22.80 23.34
CA GLU A 200 32.14 21.73 23.63
C GLU A 200 31.54 20.61 24.46
N ALA A 201 30.77 20.96 25.51
CA ALA A 201 30.07 20.00 26.35
C ALA A 201 29.05 19.19 25.55
N ALA A 202 28.31 19.84 24.64
CA ALA A 202 27.34 19.18 23.79
C ALA A 202 27.99 18.19 22.81
N ILE A 203 29.09 18.57 22.16
CA ILE A 203 29.84 17.67 21.26
C ILE A 203 30.40 16.47 22.02
N ALA A 204 30.94 16.68 23.22
CA ALA A 204 31.42 15.61 24.08
C ALA A 204 30.28 14.63 24.46
N ALA A 205 29.12 15.16 24.86
CA ALA A 205 27.94 14.37 25.22
C ALA A 205 27.41 13.57 24.01
N ILE A 206 27.36 14.17 22.80
CA ILE A 206 26.98 13.47 21.57
C ILE A 206 27.94 12.31 21.30
N LYS A 207 29.26 12.53 21.35
CA LYS A 207 30.26 11.47 21.12
C LYS A 207 30.13 10.35 22.16
N GLN A 208 29.88 10.68 23.43
CA GLN A 208 29.62 9.70 24.48
C GLN A 208 28.33 8.89 24.23
N ALA A 209 27.25 9.57 23.83
CA ALA A 209 25.98 8.93 23.48
C ALA A 209 26.11 8.01 22.25
N ILE A 210 26.91 8.41 21.25
CA ILE A 210 27.26 7.59 20.08
C ILE A 210 27.95 6.29 20.53
N ARG A 211 28.98 6.38 21.38
CA ARG A 211 29.68 5.19 21.90
C ARG A 211 28.74 4.28 22.68
N LYS A 212 27.90 4.83 23.56
CA LYS A 212 26.92 4.06 24.34
C LYS A 212 25.88 3.36 23.45
N THR A 213 25.39 4.05 22.42
CA THR A 213 24.30 3.56 21.55
C THR A 213 24.81 2.58 20.50
N TYR A 214 25.96 2.87 19.90
CA TYR A 214 26.49 2.15 18.73
C TYR A 214 27.69 1.25 19.03
N GLY A 215 28.28 1.30 20.24
CA GLY A 215 29.40 0.42 20.61
C GLY A 215 29.07 -1.06 20.42
N LYS A 216 27.83 -1.48 20.69
CA LYS A 216 27.35 -2.85 20.44
C LYS A 216 27.26 -3.24 18.96
N LYS A 217 27.36 -2.28 18.03
CA LYS A 217 27.29 -2.51 16.58
C LYS A 217 28.68 -2.61 15.93
N GLY A 218 29.75 -2.33 16.66
CA GLY A 218 31.14 -2.38 16.20
C GLY A 218 31.79 -0.99 16.11
N GLU A 219 33.12 -0.96 16.26
CA GLU A 219 33.90 0.28 16.34
C GLU A 219 33.89 1.07 15.03
N ASP A 220 33.81 0.39 13.88
CA ASP A 220 33.71 1.06 12.57
C ASP A 220 32.49 1.99 12.49
N ILE A 221 31.33 1.53 12.97
CA ILE A 221 30.09 2.32 12.97
C ILE A 221 30.23 3.51 13.94
N VAL A 222 30.88 3.31 15.09
CA VAL A 222 31.17 4.38 16.05
C VAL A 222 32.06 5.44 15.40
N ASN A 223 33.14 5.01 14.76
CA ASN A 223 34.09 5.89 14.07
C ASN A 223 33.46 6.67 12.91
N MET A 224 32.60 6.03 12.10
CA MET A 224 31.83 6.72 11.06
C MET A 224 30.95 7.84 11.64
N ASN A 225 30.27 7.58 12.76
CA ASN A 225 29.45 8.60 13.42
C ASN A 225 30.30 9.73 14.02
N ILE A 226 31.43 9.40 14.66
CA ILE A 226 32.34 10.42 15.20
C ILE A 226 32.91 11.28 14.08
N LYS A 227 33.34 10.67 12.97
CA LYS A 227 33.79 11.39 11.77
C LYS A 227 32.71 12.35 11.26
N ALA A 228 31.46 11.91 11.19
CA ALA A 228 30.35 12.77 10.79
C ALA A 228 30.18 13.98 11.73
N VAL A 229 30.24 13.77 13.07
CA VAL A 229 30.18 14.86 14.06
C VAL A 229 31.31 15.87 13.84
N ASP A 230 32.54 15.39 13.65
CA ASP A 230 33.73 16.24 13.54
C ASP A 230 33.74 17.04 12.23
N SER A 231 33.27 16.44 11.13
CA SER A 231 33.14 17.14 9.85
C SER A 231 31.94 18.08 9.78
N THR A 232 30.93 17.93 10.66
CA THR A 232 29.68 18.72 10.61
C THR A 232 29.94 20.22 10.71
N LEU A 233 30.72 20.64 11.69
CA LEU A 233 30.87 22.07 12.00
C LEU A 233 31.63 22.85 10.92
N GLY A 234 32.54 22.19 10.19
CA GLY A 234 33.24 22.80 9.07
C GLY A 234 32.39 22.92 7.80
N ASN A 235 31.26 22.21 7.74
CA ASN A 235 30.32 22.24 6.62
C ASN A 235 29.02 23.01 6.93
N LEU A 236 28.86 23.48 8.17
CA LEU A 236 27.73 24.32 8.58
C LEU A 236 28.04 25.77 8.23
N PHE A 237 27.16 26.43 7.50
CA PHE A 237 27.32 27.82 7.09
C PHE A 237 26.06 28.67 7.37
N GLU A 238 26.26 29.98 7.47
CA GLU A 238 25.16 30.94 7.57
C GLU A 238 24.68 31.32 6.16
N VAL A 239 23.36 31.40 5.98
CA VAL A 239 22.76 31.76 4.69
C VAL A 239 22.65 33.29 4.61
N PRO A 240 23.24 33.94 3.59
CA PRO A 240 23.14 35.39 3.42
C PRO A 240 21.71 35.77 3.04
N ILE A 241 21.00 36.43 3.97
CA ILE A 241 19.62 36.87 3.76
C ILE A 241 19.62 38.11 2.86
N GLY A 242 19.06 37.98 1.67
CA GLY A 242 18.89 39.07 0.71
C GLY A 242 17.45 39.57 0.62
N THR A 243 17.16 40.38 -0.39
CA THR A 243 15.79 40.74 -0.76
C THR A 243 15.05 39.49 -1.28
N PRO A 244 13.80 39.24 -0.86
CA PRO A 244 12.99 38.17 -1.43
C PRO A 244 12.83 38.35 -2.94
N ALA A 245 12.69 37.24 -3.67
CA ALA A 245 12.41 37.28 -5.10
C ALA A 245 11.09 38.04 -5.39
N ALA A 246 11.06 38.79 -6.49
CA ALA A 246 9.94 39.68 -6.84
C ALA A 246 8.62 38.92 -7.12
N GLU A 247 8.72 37.71 -7.69
CA GLU A 247 7.58 36.82 -7.95
C GLU A 247 8.00 35.37 -7.74
N GLY A 248 7.13 34.59 -7.09
CA GLY A 248 7.20 33.14 -7.05
C GLY A 248 5.79 32.58 -7.15
N MET A 249 5.58 31.56 -7.99
CA MET A 249 4.28 30.90 -8.02
C MET A 249 4.04 30.19 -6.68
N PRO A 250 2.88 30.38 -6.05
CA PRO A 250 2.52 29.60 -4.87
C PRO A 250 2.48 28.11 -5.25
N TYR A 251 3.07 27.26 -4.41
CA TYR A 251 3.00 25.83 -4.62
C TYR A 251 1.57 25.35 -4.36
N THR A 252 0.95 24.75 -5.38
CA THR A 252 -0.33 24.07 -5.23
C THR A 252 -0.08 22.58 -5.00
N TRP A 253 -0.69 22.04 -3.94
CA TRP A 253 -0.60 20.62 -3.59
C TRP A 253 -1.19 19.71 -4.64
N VAL A 254 -2.22 20.21 -5.31
CA VAL A 254 -2.99 19.50 -6.32
C VAL A 254 -3.17 20.47 -7.48
N PRO A 255 -3.02 20.02 -8.75
CA PRO A 255 -3.32 20.86 -9.90
C PRO A 255 -4.78 21.34 -9.88
N ASP A 256 -5.04 22.56 -10.37
CA ASP A 256 -6.40 23.12 -10.47
C ASP A 256 -7.34 22.29 -11.36
N THR A 257 -6.78 21.42 -12.20
CA THR A 257 -7.52 20.48 -13.05
C THR A 257 -8.01 19.22 -12.32
N ALA A 258 -7.65 19.03 -11.05
CA ALA A 258 -8.12 17.89 -10.28
C ALA A 258 -9.60 18.05 -9.86
N PRO A 259 -10.30 16.96 -9.53
CA PRO A 259 -11.70 17.04 -9.11
C PRO A 259 -11.86 17.93 -7.87
N PRO A 260 -12.99 18.66 -7.72
CA PRO A 260 -13.19 19.60 -6.61
C PRO A 260 -12.94 19.01 -5.23
N PHE A 261 -13.44 17.80 -4.96
CA PHE A 261 -13.19 17.11 -3.69
C PHE A 261 -11.69 16.84 -3.42
N VAL A 262 -10.92 16.57 -4.47
CA VAL A 262 -9.47 16.38 -4.34
C VAL A 262 -8.78 17.70 -4.02
N CYS A 263 -9.17 18.81 -4.65
CA CYS A 263 -8.60 20.13 -4.37
C CYS A 263 -8.98 20.64 -2.97
N ASP A 264 -10.29 20.68 -2.70
CA ASP A 264 -10.86 21.42 -1.57
C ASP A 264 -10.78 20.64 -0.25
N VAL A 265 -10.77 19.31 -0.31
CA VAL A 265 -10.72 18.45 0.88
C VAL A 265 -9.38 17.75 0.96
N LEU A 266 -9.05 16.90 -0.01
CA LEU A 266 -7.82 16.09 0.08
C LEU A 266 -6.56 16.94 -0.01
N GLY A 267 -6.58 18.03 -0.79
CA GLY A 267 -5.51 19.00 -0.89
C GLY A 267 -5.22 19.66 0.46
N GLN A 268 -6.25 20.02 1.22
CA GLN A 268 -6.09 20.55 2.59
C GLN A 268 -5.49 19.53 3.54
N LEU A 269 -5.94 18.28 3.48
CA LEU A 269 -5.36 17.20 4.29
C LEU A 269 -3.88 16.95 3.92
N MET A 270 -3.53 16.97 2.62
CA MET A 270 -2.15 16.85 2.14
C MET A 270 -1.29 18.03 2.61
N ALA A 271 -1.85 19.25 2.58
CA ALA A 271 -1.25 20.47 3.11
C ALA A 271 -1.17 20.52 4.64
N ARG A 272 -1.68 19.49 5.34
CA ARG A 272 -1.75 19.39 6.80
C ARG A 272 -2.64 20.44 7.47
N LYS A 273 -3.64 20.90 6.74
CA LYS A 273 -4.73 21.79 7.19
C LYS A 273 -6.03 21.00 7.38
N GLY A 274 -5.93 19.70 7.67
CA GLY A 274 -7.08 18.81 7.84
C GLY A 274 -7.99 19.21 9.00
N ASP A 275 -7.44 19.79 10.07
CA ASP A 275 -8.22 20.32 11.20
C ASP A 275 -9.08 21.55 10.82
N GLU A 276 -8.79 22.21 9.69
CA GLU A 276 -9.58 23.34 9.17
C GLU A 276 -10.74 22.89 8.28
N VAL A 277 -10.77 21.62 7.86
CA VAL A 277 -11.83 21.07 7.00
C VAL A 277 -13.11 20.88 7.82
N PRO A 278 -14.25 21.48 7.41
CA PRO A 278 -15.49 21.36 8.16
C PRO A 278 -16.11 19.96 8.00
N VAL A 279 -16.84 19.51 9.02
CA VAL A 279 -17.54 18.21 9.01
C VAL A 279 -18.45 18.05 7.78
N SER A 280 -19.08 19.15 7.33
CA SER A 280 -19.96 19.16 6.14
C SER A 280 -19.26 18.84 4.83
N ALA A 281 -17.93 18.92 4.77
CA ALA A 281 -17.14 18.57 3.58
C ALA A 281 -16.76 17.08 3.53
N LEU A 282 -17.00 16.32 4.61
CA LEU A 282 -16.63 14.91 4.70
C LEU A 282 -17.80 14.00 4.27
N PRO A 283 -17.53 12.87 3.59
CA PRO A 283 -18.56 11.90 3.22
C PRO A 283 -19.15 11.24 4.47
N VAL A 284 -20.49 11.11 4.52
CA VAL A 284 -21.22 10.60 5.69
C VAL A 284 -20.96 9.12 6.01
N ASP A 285 -20.55 8.36 5.00
CA ASP A 285 -20.26 6.92 5.06
C ASP A 285 -18.75 6.62 5.06
N GLY A 286 -17.91 7.66 4.98
CA GLY A 286 -16.46 7.50 4.86
C GLY A 286 -15.98 6.97 3.51
N THR A 287 -16.79 7.03 2.45
CA THR A 287 -16.37 6.61 1.10
C THR A 287 -15.54 7.71 0.42
N TYR A 288 -14.30 7.38 0.04
CA TYR A 288 -13.38 8.30 -0.63
C TYR A 288 -13.12 7.91 -2.08
N PRO A 289 -12.81 8.88 -2.97
CA PRO A 289 -12.48 8.59 -4.35
C PRO A 289 -11.19 7.76 -4.48
N SER A 290 -11.18 6.89 -5.49
CA SER A 290 -10.01 6.13 -5.91
C SER A 290 -9.07 6.97 -6.77
N GLY A 291 -7.81 6.55 -6.88
CA GLY A 291 -6.82 7.11 -7.82
C GLY A 291 -6.33 8.49 -7.42
N THR A 292 -6.29 8.79 -6.12
CA THR A 292 -5.89 10.10 -5.61
C THR A 292 -4.39 10.21 -5.31
N SER A 293 -3.67 9.07 -5.20
CA SER A 293 -2.21 9.06 -5.00
C SER A 293 -1.43 9.74 -6.13
N LYS A 294 -1.96 9.76 -7.36
CA LYS A 294 -1.33 10.40 -8.53
C LYS A 294 -1.12 11.91 -8.37
N TYR A 295 -1.88 12.56 -7.49
CA TYR A 295 -1.77 13.99 -7.19
C TYR A 295 -0.72 14.31 -6.13
N GLU A 296 -0.23 13.33 -5.38
CA GLU A 296 0.63 13.59 -4.21
C GLU A 296 2.04 14.06 -4.57
N LYS A 297 2.61 13.53 -5.68
CA LYS A 297 3.94 13.84 -6.22
C LYS A 297 4.99 14.06 -5.14
N ARG A 298 5.17 13.04 -4.29
CA ARG A 298 5.86 13.12 -2.99
C ARG A 298 7.26 13.71 -3.08
N ASN A 299 7.98 13.41 -4.14
CA ASN A 299 9.33 13.87 -4.45
C ASN A 299 10.32 13.60 -3.31
N VAL A 300 10.47 12.32 -2.93
CA VAL A 300 11.28 11.90 -1.76
C VAL A 300 12.57 11.17 -2.14
N ALA A 301 12.76 10.84 -3.42
CA ALA A 301 13.95 10.15 -3.90
C ALA A 301 15.12 11.11 -4.07
N GLN A 302 16.32 10.70 -3.63
CA GLN A 302 17.56 11.46 -3.92
C GLN A 302 18.11 11.09 -5.32
N GLU A 303 17.88 9.84 -5.73
CA GLU A 303 18.27 9.30 -7.03
C GLU A 303 17.08 8.58 -7.67
N ILE A 304 16.99 8.64 -9.00
CA ILE A 304 15.95 7.97 -9.79
C ILE A 304 16.58 7.08 -10.86
N PRO A 305 15.89 6.02 -11.30
CA PRO A 305 16.40 5.18 -12.36
C PRO A 305 16.33 5.88 -13.73
N VAL A 306 17.43 5.87 -14.49
CA VAL A 306 17.53 6.40 -15.85
C VAL A 306 17.70 5.25 -16.84
N TRP A 307 16.84 5.23 -17.85
CA TRP A 307 16.82 4.19 -18.87
C TRP A 307 17.85 4.44 -19.99
N ASP A 308 18.53 3.37 -20.40
CA ASP A 308 19.40 3.28 -21.58
C ASP A 308 18.75 2.36 -22.64
N PRO A 309 18.21 2.94 -23.73
CA PRO A 309 17.52 2.18 -24.77
C PRO A 309 18.45 1.23 -25.55
N ASN A 310 19.75 1.53 -25.65
CA ASN A 310 20.69 0.77 -26.48
C ASN A 310 21.06 -0.57 -25.83
N VAL A 311 21.05 -0.63 -24.49
CA VAL A 311 21.37 -1.82 -23.71
C VAL A 311 20.11 -2.65 -23.39
N CYS A 312 18.93 -2.01 -23.36
CA CYS A 312 17.70 -2.62 -22.91
C CYS A 312 17.27 -3.85 -23.73
N VAL A 313 16.97 -4.96 -23.05
CA VAL A 313 16.46 -6.19 -23.68
C VAL A 313 14.92 -6.30 -23.63
N GLN A 314 14.23 -5.26 -23.16
CA GLN A 314 12.75 -5.16 -23.16
C GLN A 314 12.03 -6.31 -22.43
N CYS A 315 12.62 -6.80 -21.32
CA CYS A 315 12.11 -7.96 -20.59
C CYS A 315 10.94 -7.70 -19.62
N GLY A 316 10.58 -6.43 -19.36
CA GLY A 316 9.50 -6.07 -18.41
C GLY A 316 9.81 -6.25 -16.91
N LYS A 317 10.94 -6.88 -16.53
CA LYS A 317 11.25 -7.18 -15.11
C LYS A 317 11.34 -5.94 -14.21
N CYS A 318 11.92 -4.85 -14.71
CA CYS A 318 12.01 -3.60 -13.95
C CYS A 318 10.63 -3.00 -13.64
N VAL A 319 9.65 -3.18 -14.54
CA VAL A 319 8.25 -2.77 -14.38
C VAL A 319 7.52 -3.69 -13.40
N MET A 320 7.70 -5.01 -13.54
CA MET A 320 7.09 -6.02 -12.65
C MET A 320 7.48 -5.81 -11.18
N MET A 321 8.77 -5.55 -10.94
CA MET A 321 9.35 -5.53 -9.60
C MET A 321 9.20 -4.18 -8.90
N CYS A 322 8.70 -3.15 -9.60
CA CYS A 322 8.52 -1.83 -9.03
C CYS A 322 7.39 -1.84 -7.99
N PRO A 323 7.67 -1.52 -6.71
CA PRO A 323 6.67 -1.54 -5.66
C PRO A 323 5.70 -0.34 -5.69
N HIS A 324 5.93 0.65 -6.54
CA HIS A 324 5.15 1.90 -6.57
C HIS A 324 4.58 2.23 -7.96
N ALA A 325 4.75 1.34 -8.96
CA ALA A 325 4.35 1.57 -10.35
C ALA A 325 4.92 2.87 -10.98
N VAL A 326 6.11 3.30 -10.51
CA VAL A 326 6.80 4.52 -10.98
C VAL A 326 7.63 4.30 -12.21
N ILE A 327 7.79 3.06 -12.67
CA ILE A 327 8.44 2.71 -13.92
C ILE A 327 7.46 1.87 -14.72
N ARG A 328 7.15 2.32 -15.94
CA ARG A 328 6.18 1.69 -16.84
C ARG A 328 6.77 1.56 -18.22
N SER A 329 6.18 0.67 -19.01
CA SER A 329 6.51 0.52 -20.42
C SER A 329 5.27 0.53 -21.29
N LYS A 330 5.40 1.05 -22.51
CA LYS A 330 4.37 1.00 -23.56
C LYS A 330 5.00 0.57 -24.88
N VAL A 331 4.17 -0.05 -25.71
CA VAL A 331 4.41 -0.22 -27.16
C VAL A 331 3.36 0.57 -27.90
N TYR A 332 3.74 1.23 -28.99
CA TYR A 332 2.86 2.12 -29.73
C TYR A 332 3.40 2.39 -31.13
N ASP A 333 2.53 2.82 -32.04
CA ASP A 333 2.91 3.15 -33.41
C ASP A 333 3.80 4.40 -33.47
N SER A 334 4.71 4.45 -34.43
CA SER A 334 5.69 5.54 -34.55
C SER A 334 5.07 6.93 -34.72
N GLY A 335 3.87 7.02 -35.29
CA GLY A 335 3.13 8.29 -35.43
C GLY A 335 2.78 8.95 -34.08
N ALA A 336 2.69 8.17 -33.00
CA ALA A 336 2.44 8.73 -31.66
C ALA A 336 3.61 9.56 -31.10
N LEU A 337 4.77 9.60 -31.79
CA LEU A 337 5.95 10.38 -31.39
C LEU A 337 6.02 11.79 -31.97
N GLU A 338 5.07 12.21 -32.81
CA GLU A 338 5.12 13.51 -33.50
C GLU A 338 5.22 14.70 -32.53
N SER A 339 4.56 14.61 -31.36
CA SER A 339 4.60 15.62 -30.29
C SER A 339 5.52 15.26 -29.13
N ALA A 340 6.41 14.27 -29.30
CA ALA A 340 7.31 13.83 -28.24
C ALA A 340 8.30 14.95 -27.83
N PRO A 341 8.52 15.18 -26.53
CA PRO A 341 9.60 16.04 -26.07
C PRO A 341 10.96 15.59 -26.64
N SER A 342 11.86 16.53 -26.91
CA SER A 342 13.20 16.22 -27.48
C SER A 342 14.06 15.28 -26.61
N THR A 343 13.72 15.18 -25.33
CA THR A 343 14.41 14.34 -24.34
C THR A 343 13.72 13.00 -24.11
N PHE A 344 12.56 12.78 -24.73
CA PHE A 344 11.77 11.56 -24.59
C PHE A 344 12.47 10.40 -25.30
N LYS A 345 12.94 9.43 -24.51
CA LYS A 345 13.68 8.28 -25.03
C LYS A 345 12.71 7.24 -25.58
N HIS A 346 13.01 6.69 -26.75
CA HIS A 346 12.30 5.55 -27.32
C HIS A 346 13.27 4.65 -28.11
N THR A 347 12.86 3.43 -28.43
CA THR A 347 13.60 2.52 -29.32
C THR A 347 12.64 1.57 -30.03
N ARG A 348 13.08 0.87 -31.08
CA ARG A 348 12.25 -0.12 -31.77
C ARG A 348 11.87 -1.26 -30.82
N ALA A 349 10.61 -1.70 -30.85
CA ALA A 349 10.21 -2.91 -30.13
C ALA A 349 10.98 -4.14 -30.68
N LYS A 350 11.50 -4.96 -29.77
CA LYS A 350 12.30 -6.15 -30.08
C LYS A 350 11.45 -7.41 -30.21
N ASP A 351 10.21 -7.35 -29.74
CA ASP A 351 9.27 -8.46 -29.87
C ASP A 351 8.75 -8.57 -31.29
N ARG A 352 8.63 -9.81 -31.80
CA ARG A 352 8.14 -10.04 -33.17
C ARG A 352 6.67 -9.63 -33.34
N ALA A 353 5.88 -9.67 -32.26
CA ALA A 353 4.50 -9.22 -32.27
C ALA A 353 4.34 -7.71 -32.56
N TRP A 354 5.43 -6.93 -32.42
CA TRP A 354 5.42 -5.48 -32.49
C TRP A 354 6.55 -4.95 -33.39
N SER A 355 6.92 -5.67 -34.45
CA SER A 355 8.11 -5.40 -35.26
C SER A 355 8.21 -3.96 -35.79
N ASP A 356 7.09 -3.29 -36.01
CA ASP A 356 7.04 -1.93 -36.59
C ASP A 356 6.65 -0.85 -35.58
N GLN A 357 6.58 -1.21 -34.30
CA GLN A 357 6.24 -0.31 -33.21
C GLN A 357 7.46 0.20 -32.45
N GLN A 358 7.24 1.28 -31.71
CA GLN A 358 8.19 1.86 -30.78
C GLN A 358 7.92 1.34 -29.37
N PHE A 359 8.98 1.29 -28.56
CA PHE A 359 8.98 0.86 -27.18
C PHE A 359 9.66 1.92 -26.32
N THR A 360 9.05 2.20 -25.17
CA THR A 360 9.61 3.10 -24.18
C THR A 360 9.46 2.54 -22.78
N ILE A 361 10.49 2.76 -21.94
CA ILE A 361 10.37 2.70 -20.48
C ILE A 361 10.46 4.14 -19.96
N GLN A 362 9.44 4.57 -19.23
CA GLN A 362 9.39 5.91 -18.65
C GLN A 362 9.26 5.83 -17.12
N VAL A 363 9.84 6.81 -16.44
CA VAL A 363 9.91 6.89 -14.97
C VAL A 363 9.16 8.12 -14.48
N ALA A 364 8.28 7.94 -13.49
CA ALA A 364 7.64 9.01 -12.74
C ALA A 364 8.63 9.53 -11.69
N ALA A 365 9.42 10.54 -12.05
CA ALA A 365 10.50 11.05 -11.19
C ALA A 365 10.00 11.46 -9.79
N GLU A 366 8.89 12.20 -9.75
CA GLU A 366 8.33 12.76 -8.52
C GLU A 366 7.66 11.73 -7.60
N ASP A 367 7.30 10.55 -8.12
CA ASP A 367 6.68 9.49 -7.34
C ASP A 367 7.68 8.38 -6.96
N CYS A 368 8.87 8.38 -7.56
CA CYS A 368 9.91 7.42 -7.27
C CYS A 368 10.37 7.51 -5.80
N THR A 369 10.64 6.35 -5.20
CA THR A 369 11.15 6.23 -3.83
C THR A 369 12.65 5.92 -3.76
N GLY A 370 13.33 5.84 -4.91
CA GLY A 370 14.78 5.60 -4.98
C GLY A 370 15.21 4.21 -4.49
N CYS A 371 14.32 3.22 -4.45
CA CYS A 371 14.62 1.91 -3.86
C CYS A 371 15.61 1.02 -4.63
N ALA A 372 15.92 1.38 -5.88
CA ALA A 372 16.85 0.68 -6.78
C ALA A 372 16.48 -0.78 -7.16
N LEU A 373 15.33 -1.32 -6.76
CA LEU A 373 14.91 -2.68 -7.12
C LEU A 373 14.91 -2.91 -8.63
N CYS A 374 14.43 -1.94 -9.43
CA CYS A 374 14.40 -2.01 -10.89
C CYS A 374 15.79 -2.15 -11.52
N VAL A 375 16.80 -1.47 -10.95
CA VAL A 375 18.21 -1.57 -11.37
C VAL A 375 18.78 -2.92 -10.97
N GLU A 376 18.49 -3.37 -9.75
CA GLU A 376 19.02 -4.62 -9.21
C GLU A 376 18.55 -5.84 -10.01
N VAL A 377 17.27 -5.89 -10.38
CA VAL A 377 16.69 -6.98 -11.17
C VAL A 377 16.99 -6.90 -12.67
N CYS A 378 17.52 -5.79 -13.17
CA CYS A 378 17.82 -5.64 -14.59
C CYS A 378 18.88 -6.67 -15.03
N PRO A 379 18.55 -7.57 -15.98
CA PRO A 379 19.47 -8.62 -16.41
C PRO A 379 20.49 -8.14 -17.45
N ALA A 380 20.21 -7.01 -18.12
CA ALA A 380 21.06 -6.47 -19.16
C ALA A 380 22.28 -5.76 -18.57
N LYS A 381 23.45 -6.03 -19.16
CA LYS A 381 24.72 -5.35 -18.84
C LYS A 381 25.23 -4.64 -20.08
N ASN A 382 25.76 -3.44 -19.90
CA ASN A 382 26.43 -2.72 -20.97
C ASN A 382 27.75 -3.44 -21.30
N LYS A 383 28.02 -3.70 -22.58
CA LYS A 383 29.23 -4.43 -23.02
C LYS A 383 30.51 -3.59 -22.88
N ALA A 384 30.41 -2.27 -23.07
CA ALA A 384 31.53 -1.35 -22.96
C ALA A 384 31.84 -1.01 -21.49
N GLU A 385 30.81 -0.85 -20.66
CA GLU A 385 30.93 -0.56 -19.23
C GLU A 385 30.14 -1.58 -18.39
N PRO A 386 30.72 -2.73 -18.00
CA PRO A 386 29.99 -3.80 -17.32
C PRO A 386 29.35 -3.44 -15.96
N SER A 387 29.76 -2.32 -15.36
CA SER A 387 29.14 -1.75 -14.16
C SER A 387 27.78 -1.12 -14.44
N LYS A 388 27.53 -0.67 -15.68
CA LYS A 388 26.25 -0.10 -16.11
C LYS A 388 25.32 -1.18 -16.66
N LYS A 389 24.04 -1.02 -16.37
CA LYS A 389 22.93 -1.83 -16.88
C LYS A 389 22.08 -1.01 -17.86
N ALA A 390 20.99 -1.60 -18.36
CA ALA A 390 20.01 -0.86 -19.17
C ALA A 390 19.21 0.18 -18.36
N ILE A 391 19.34 0.17 -17.04
CA ILE A 391 18.70 1.15 -16.16
C ILE A 391 19.60 1.34 -14.93
N ASN A 392 19.91 2.58 -14.56
CA ASN A 392 20.90 2.91 -13.53
C ASN A 392 20.38 4.05 -12.65
N MET A 393 20.78 4.13 -11.38
CA MET A 393 20.39 5.22 -10.50
C MET A 393 21.24 6.46 -10.80
N GLU A 394 20.59 7.61 -10.95
CA GLU A 394 21.24 8.91 -11.17
C GLU A 394 20.62 9.98 -10.26
N PRO A 395 21.34 11.06 -9.90
CA PRO A 395 20.80 12.16 -9.11
C PRO A 395 19.50 12.72 -9.70
N GLN A 396 18.47 12.88 -8.86
CA GLN A 396 17.14 13.29 -9.34
C GLN A 396 17.10 14.76 -9.78
N LEU A 397 17.67 15.67 -9.00
CA LEU A 397 17.45 17.11 -9.13
C LEU A 397 17.66 17.66 -10.56
N PRO A 398 18.73 17.29 -11.29
CA PRO A 398 18.94 17.77 -12.67
C PRO A 398 17.95 17.20 -13.69
N LEU A 399 17.29 16.07 -13.37
CA LEU A 399 16.43 15.32 -14.28
C LEU A 399 14.94 15.57 -14.03
N ARG A 400 14.56 16.02 -12.83
CA ARG A 400 13.16 16.05 -12.36
C ARG A 400 12.20 16.73 -13.33
N GLU A 401 12.48 17.98 -13.73
CA GLU A 401 11.57 18.74 -14.59
C GLU A 401 11.43 18.14 -16.00
N GLN A 402 12.55 17.67 -16.55
CA GLN A 402 12.57 16.98 -17.83
C GLN A 402 11.74 15.69 -17.77
N GLU A 403 11.99 14.87 -16.76
CA GLU A 403 11.30 13.59 -16.60
C GLU A 403 9.82 13.75 -16.21
N ARG A 404 9.44 14.85 -15.56
CA ARG A 404 8.03 15.23 -15.37
C ARG A 404 7.34 15.45 -16.72
N THR A 405 7.97 16.21 -17.60
CA THR A 405 7.45 16.47 -18.96
C THR A 405 7.37 15.18 -19.78
N ASN A 406 8.40 14.33 -19.71
CA ASN A 406 8.42 13.03 -20.37
C ASN A 406 7.36 12.06 -19.81
N TRP A 407 7.12 12.10 -18.50
CA TRP A 407 6.08 11.30 -17.85
C TRP A 407 4.68 11.72 -18.29
N ASP A 408 4.41 13.03 -18.33
CA ASP A 408 3.12 13.57 -18.79
C ASP A 408 2.84 13.18 -20.24
N PHE A 409 3.85 13.28 -21.13
CA PHE A 409 3.74 12.78 -22.50
C PHE A 409 3.52 11.26 -22.56
N PHE A 410 4.27 10.48 -21.78
CA PHE A 410 4.10 9.03 -21.73
C PHE A 410 2.68 8.60 -21.34
N LEU A 411 2.03 9.32 -20.43
CA LEU A 411 0.66 9.04 -20.04
C LEU A 411 -0.32 9.23 -21.19
N GLN A 412 -0.07 10.17 -22.12
CA GLN A 412 -0.91 10.43 -23.29
C GLN A 412 -0.79 9.35 -24.38
N LEU A 413 0.31 8.60 -24.42
CA LEU A 413 0.47 7.50 -25.38
C LEU A 413 -0.60 6.43 -25.19
N PRO A 414 -1.09 5.78 -26.25
CA PRO A 414 -2.09 4.72 -26.12
C PRO A 414 -1.56 3.54 -25.30
N ASN A 415 -2.41 2.99 -24.43
CA ASN A 415 -2.13 1.71 -23.79
C ASN A 415 -2.35 0.59 -24.82
N PRO A 416 -1.49 -0.45 -24.84
CA PRO A 416 -1.71 -1.60 -25.71
C PRO A 416 -3.05 -2.30 -25.43
N ASP A 417 -3.70 -2.77 -26.50
CA ASP A 417 -4.96 -3.51 -26.39
C ASP A 417 -4.75 -4.80 -25.59
N ARG A 418 -5.50 -4.93 -24.49
CA ARG A 418 -5.42 -6.07 -23.57
C ARG A 418 -5.76 -7.39 -24.25
N THR A 419 -6.64 -7.38 -25.25
CA THR A 419 -7.10 -8.58 -25.97
C THR A 419 -6.00 -9.21 -26.83
N HIS A 420 -4.96 -8.45 -27.17
CA HIS A 420 -3.83 -8.89 -28.01
C HIS A 420 -2.58 -9.26 -27.20
N LEU A 421 -2.62 -9.18 -25.86
CA LEU A 421 -1.47 -9.47 -25.01
C LEU A 421 -1.38 -10.95 -24.63
N ASN A 422 -0.18 -11.53 -24.75
CA ASN A 422 0.09 -12.85 -24.18
C ASN A 422 0.35 -12.72 -22.67
N LEU A 423 -0.67 -12.95 -21.85
CA LEU A 423 -0.60 -12.80 -20.39
C LEU A 423 0.33 -13.82 -19.70
N HIS A 424 0.76 -14.88 -20.38
CA HIS A 424 1.72 -15.85 -19.84
C HIS A 424 3.18 -15.40 -19.99
N LYS A 425 3.43 -14.28 -20.68
CA LYS A 425 4.77 -13.74 -20.93
C LYS A 425 4.94 -12.39 -20.24
N ILE A 426 5.91 -12.29 -19.33
CA ILE A 426 6.15 -11.10 -18.50
C ILE A 426 6.26 -9.82 -19.33
N SER A 427 6.99 -9.84 -20.45
CA SER A 427 7.17 -8.63 -21.27
C SER A 427 5.88 -8.12 -21.92
N HIS A 428 4.89 -9.00 -22.16
CA HIS A 428 3.57 -8.59 -22.65
C HIS A 428 2.66 -8.22 -21.49
N GLN A 429 2.62 -9.04 -20.44
CA GLN A 429 1.77 -8.78 -19.28
C GLN A 429 2.10 -7.43 -18.61
N GLN A 430 3.38 -7.06 -18.53
CA GLN A 430 3.79 -5.77 -17.96
C GLN A 430 3.49 -4.54 -18.84
N MET A 431 2.88 -4.73 -20.01
CA MET A 431 2.29 -3.63 -20.80
C MET A 431 0.91 -3.21 -20.29
N GLN A 432 0.25 -4.05 -19.49
CA GLN A 432 -1.04 -3.69 -18.91
C GLN A 432 -0.88 -2.56 -17.91
N GLU A 433 -1.79 -1.59 -18.00
CA GLU A 433 -1.86 -0.46 -17.08
C GLU A 433 -1.97 -0.94 -15.61
N PRO A 434 -1.10 -0.47 -14.71
CA PRO A 434 -1.21 -0.79 -13.29
C PRO A 434 -2.35 -0.01 -12.64
N LEU A 435 -3.30 -0.72 -12.02
CA LEU A 435 -4.41 -0.10 -11.27
C LEU A 435 -4.14 -0.01 -9.76
N PHE A 436 -2.86 -0.08 -9.38
CA PHE A 436 -2.35 0.20 -8.05
C PHE A 436 -1.02 0.95 -8.17
N GLU A 437 -1.02 2.24 -7.83
CA GLU A 437 0.10 3.15 -8.11
C GLU A 437 0.40 4.12 -6.95
N PHE A 438 1.68 4.45 -6.77
CA PHE A 438 2.16 5.50 -5.88
C PHE A 438 1.75 5.36 -4.41
N SER A 439 1.61 4.12 -3.93
CA SER A 439 1.21 3.83 -2.54
C SER A 439 2.16 4.42 -1.48
N GLY A 440 1.64 4.59 -0.25
CA GLY A 440 2.43 4.99 0.93
C GLY A 440 3.38 3.91 1.48
N ALA A 441 3.60 2.82 0.74
CA ALA A 441 4.43 1.70 1.17
C ALA A 441 5.92 2.07 1.22
N CYS A 442 6.71 1.25 1.92
CA CYS A 442 8.15 1.48 2.06
C CYS A 442 8.90 1.44 0.73
N ALA A 443 10.01 2.20 0.65
CA ALA A 443 10.94 2.10 -0.47
C ALA A 443 11.45 0.65 -0.58
N GLY A 444 11.11 -0.01 -1.69
CA GLY A 444 11.44 -1.42 -1.90
C GLY A 444 10.49 -2.40 -1.22
N CYS A 445 9.24 -2.03 -0.90
CA CYS A 445 8.28 -2.92 -0.26
C CYS A 445 8.12 -4.27 -1.00
N GLY A 446 8.14 -5.38 -0.27
CA GLY A 446 7.96 -6.72 -0.85
C GLY A 446 6.50 -7.16 -1.01
N GLU A 447 5.52 -6.35 -0.61
CA GLU A 447 4.08 -6.67 -0.71
C GLU A 447 3.47 -6.14 -2.01
N THR A 448 3.68 -4.85 -2.31
CA THR A 448 2.99 -4.13 -3.37
C THR A 448 3.23 -4.61 -4.81
N PRO A 449 4.38 -5.22 -5.20
CA PRO A 449 4.51 -5.80 -6.53
C PRO A 449 3.46 -6.88 -6.83
N TYR A 450 3.03 -7.64 -5.81
CA TYR A 450 1.99 -8.66 -5.97
C TYR A 450 0.60 -8.06 -6.17
N ILE A 451 0.24 -7.02 -5.41
CA ILE A 451 -1.03 -6.29 -5.61
C ILE A 451 -1.05 -5.65 -6.99
N LYS A 452 0.03 -4.97 -7.39
CA LYS A 452 0.17 -4.38 -8.73
C LYS A 452 -0.03 -5.42 -9.83
N LEU A 453 0.55 -6.61 -9.69
CA LEU A 453 0.36 -7.70 -10.64
C LEU A 453 -1.11 -8.13 -10.71
N ALA A 454 -1.76 -8.33 -9.56
CA ALA A 454 -3.18 -8.70 -9.49
C ALA A 454 -4.09 -7.66 -10.16
N THR A 455 -3.83 -6.37 -9.91
CA THR A 455 -4.64 -5.28 -10.47
C THR A 455 -4.38 -5.03 -11.96
N GLN A 456 -3.17 -5.31 -12.46
CA GLN A 456 -2.90 -5.33 -13.91
C GLN A 456 -3.71 -6.42 -14.61
N LEU A 457 -3.75 -7.61 -14.02
CA LEU A 457 -4.43 -8.78 -14.60
C LEU A 457 -5.95 -8.69 -14.51
N PHE A 458 -6.50 -8.30 -13.36
CA PHE A 458 -7.94 -8.47 -13.06
C PHE A 458 -8.62 -7.18 -12.57
N GLY A 459 -7.88 -6.08 -12.43
CA GLY A 459 -8.31 -4.91 -11.67
C GLY A 459 -9.55 -4.21 -12.22
N ASP A 460 -9.83 -4.33 -13.51
CA ASP A 460 -11.01 -3.72 -14.15
C ASP A 460 -12.34 -4.44 -13.80
N ARG A 461 -12.28 -5.54 -13.07
CA ARG A 461 -13.41 -6.33 -12.57
C ARG A 461 -13.19 -6.89 -11.16
N MET A 462 -12.24 -6.30 -10.41
CA MET A 462 -11.80 -6.78 -9.10
C MET A 462 -12.57 -6.13 -7.95
N LEU A 463 -12.95 -6.94 -6.96
CA LEU A 463 -13.43 -6.48 -5.65
C LEU A 463 -12.39 -6.92 -4.60
N ILE A 464 -11.95 -6.00 -3.74
CA ILE A 464 -10.91 -6.28 -2.74
C ILE A 464 -11.47 -6.10 -1.33
N ALA A 465 -11.58 -7.21 -0.60
CA ALA A 465 -11.67 -7.24 0.85
C ALA A 465 -10.25 -7.28 1.42
N ASN A 466 -9.84 -6.21 2.10
CA ASN A 466 -8.48 -6.09 2.61
C ASN A 466 -8.46 -6.14 4.15
N ALA A 467 -7.68 -7.05 4.73
CA ALA A 467 -7.50 -7.14 6.18
C ALA A 467 -6.72 -5.93 6.70
N THR A 468 -6.98 -5.52 7.94
CA THR A 468 -6.18 -4.46 8.56
C THR A 468 -4.72 -4.91 8.72
N GLY A 469 -3.77 -4.09 8.25
CA GLY A 469 -2.36 -4.44 8.24
C GLY A 469 -1.54 -3.47 7.39
N CYS A 470 -0.35 -3.86 6.94
CA CYS A 470 0.41 -3.03 6.00
C CYS A 470 -0.41 -2.66 4.78
N SER A 471 -1.11 -3.65 4.22
CA SER A 471 -1.86 -3.52 2.97
C SER A 471 -3.04 -2.57 3.06
N SER A 472 -3.72 -2.47 4.19
CA SER A 472 -4.74 -1.44 4.38
C SER A 472 -4.12 -0.06 4.60
N ILE A 473 -3.00 0.02 5.31
CA ILE A 473 -2.33 1.30 5.59
C ILE A 473 -1.75 1.93 4.32
N TYR A 474 -1.01 1.20 3.48
CA TYR A 474 -0.56 1.79 2.22
C TYR A 474 -1.65 1.80 1.14
N GLY A 475 -2.72 1.02 1.31
CA GLY A 475 -3.78 0.80 0.32
C GLY A 475 -5.03 1.68 0.47
N GLY A 476 -5.26 2.29 1.64
CA GLY A 476 -6.46 3.07 1.90
C GLY A 476 -6.30 4.14 3.00
N ASN A 477 -5.07 4.58 3.28
CA ASN A 477 -4.85 5.62 4.28
C ASN A 477 -4.91 7.02 3.68
N LEU A 478 -5.89 7.79 4.13
CA LEU A 478 -6.14 9.17 3.71
C LEU A 478 -4.92 10.08 3.93
N PRO A 479 -4.75 11.14 3.11
CA PRO A 479 -5.68 11.64 2.10
C PRO A 479 -5.62 10.98 0.72
N THR A 480 -4.70 10.04 0.50
CA THR A 480 -4.47 9.48 -0.84
C THR A 480 -4.65 7.97 -0.91
N THR A 481 -5.32 7.50 -1.97
CA THR A 481 -5.60 6.09 -2.23
C THR A 481 -4.88 5.65 -3.52
N PRO A 482 -4.12 4.55 -3.50
CA PRO A 482 -3.33 4.06 -4.65
C PRO A 482 -4.10 3.21 -5.66
N TYR A 483 -5.25 2.64 -5.27
CA TYR A 483 -6.10 1.92 -6.21
C TYR A 483 -6.72 2.94 -7.17
N THR A 484 -6.56 2.72 -8.48
CA THR A 484 -7.02 3.65 -9.53
C THR A 484 -7.88 2.91 -10.55
N HIS A 485 -8.37 3.61 -11.57
CA HIS A 485 -9.18 3.09 -12.65
C HIS A 485 -8.53 3.35 -14.00
N ASN A 486 -8.85 2.50 -14.97
CA ASN A 486 -8.44 2.68 -16.36
C ASN A 486 -9.23 3.80 -17.04
N ALA A 487 -8.90 4.09 -18.31
CA ALA A 487 -9.59 5.11 -19.11
C ALA A 487 -11.11 4.91 -19.26
N ALA A 488 -11.62 3.69 -19.06
CA ALA A 488 -13.06 3.39 -19.07
C ALA A 488 -13.73 3.57 -17.69
N GLY A 489 -13.02 4.13 -16.70
CA GLY A 489 -13.53 4.32 -15.33
C GLY A 489 -13.61 3.04 -14.50
N ARG A 490 -13.01 1.93 -14.97
CA ARG A 490 -13.06 0.62 -14.30
C ARG A 490 -11.77 0.37 -13.51
N GLY A 491 -11.91 -0.02 -12.26
CA GLY A 491 -10.80 -0.35 -11.38
C GLY A 491 -11.24 -1.11 -10.14
N PRO A 492 -10.30 -1.50 -9.27
CA PRO A 492 -10.62 -2.30 -8.10
C PRO A 492 -11.52 -1.52 -7.14
N ALA A 493 -12.66 -2.10 -6.76
CA ALA A 493 -13.43 -1.60 -5.63
C ALA A 493 -12.79 -2.15 -4.35
N TRP A 494 -12.27 -1.26 -3.50
CA TRP A 494 -11.49 -1.64 -2.33
C TRP A 494 -12.21 -1.27 -1.03
N SER A 495 -12.17 -2.17 -0.04
CA SER A 495 -12.66 -1.90 1.30
C SER A 495 -11.85 -2.65 2.35
N ASN A 496 -11.70 -2.04 3.53
CA ASN A 496 -11.18 -2.68 4.74
C ASN A 496 -12.27 -2.66 5.80
N SER A 497 -12.75 -3.86 6.18
CA SER A 497 -13.61 -4.04 7.36
C SER A 497 -12.74 -4.00 8.63
N LEU A 498 -12.35 -5.15 9.18
CA LEU A 498 -11.52 -5.25 10.37
C LEU A 498 -10.25 -6.08 10.12
N PHE A 499 -9.55 -6.42 11.20
CA PHE A 499 -8.35 -7.25 11.12
C PHE A 499 -8.72 -8.73 11.08
N GLU A 500 -9.74 -9.12 11.83
CA GLU A 500 -10.14 -10.49 12.14
C GLU A 500 -11.12 -11.11 11.13
N ASP A 501 -11.93 -10.31 10.46
CA ASP A 501 -13.12 -10.74 9.69
C ASP A 501 -12.94 -10.72 8.17
N ASN A 502 -11.72 -10.46 7.69
CA ASN A 502 -11.52 -10.13 6.28
C ASN A 502 -11.90 -11.27 5.31
N ALA A 503 -11.76 -12.53 5.73
CA ALA A 503 -12.14 -13.65 4.87
C ALA A 503 -13.66 -13.67 4.68
N GLU A 504 -14.39 -13.57 5.79
CA GLU A 504 -15.84 -13.55 5.90
C GLU A 504 -16.41 -12.33 5.18
N PHE A 505 -15.74 -11.19 5.28
CA PHE A 505 -16.08 -9.97 4.56
C PHE A 505 -16.02 -10.16 3.05
N GLY A 506 -14.93 -10.76 2.53
CA GLY A 506 -14.82 -11.10 1.12
C GLY A 506 -15.78 -12.21 0.67
N LEU A 507 -16.11 -13.17 1.54
CA LEU A 507 -17.18 -14.14 1.28
C LEU A 507 -18.53 -13.41 1.13
N GLY A 508 -18.80 -12.39 1.95
CA GLY A 508 -19.96 -11.51 1.81
C GLY A 508 -20.04 -10.86 0.42
N PHE A 509 -18.92 -10.35 -0.10
CA PHE A 509 -18.85 -9.85 -1.48
C PHE A 509 -19.22 -10.93 -2.50
N ARG A 510 -18.65 -12.14 -2.37
CA ARG A 510 -18.94 -13.25 -3.28
C ARG A 510 -20.41 -13.63 -3.27
N VAL A 511 -21.02 -13.75 -2.10
CA VAL A 511 -22.45 -14.08 -1.95
C VAL A 511 -23.33 -13.00 -2.58
N SER A 512 -22.98 -11.72 -2.39
CA SER A 512 -23.71 -10.60 -3.01
C SER A 512 -23.62 -10.65 -4.54
N VAL A 513 -22.41 -10.79 -5.09
CA VAL A 513 -22.20 -10.86 -6.54
C VAL A 513 -22.94 -12.06 -7.13
N ASP A 514 -22.88 -13.24 -6.48
CA ASP A 514 -23.62 -14.43 -6.92
C ASP A 514 -25.11 -14.13 -7.02
N LYS A 515 -25.70 -13.53 -5.97
CA LYS A 515 -27.14 -13.26 -5.94
C LYS A 515 -27.55 -12.20 -6.98
N GLN A 516 -26.76 -11.15 -7.15
CA GLN A 516 -27.00 -10.11 -8.16
C GLN A 516 -26.89 -10.67 -9.58
N SER A 517 -25.92 -11.55 -9.84
CA SER A 517 -25.75 -12.22 -11.13
C SER A 517 -26.92 -13.15 -11.44
N ILE A 518 -27.35 -13.96 -10.45
CA ILE A 518 -28.54 -14.82 -10.58
C ILE A 518 -29.79 -13.99 -10.89
N GLN A 519 -30.02 -12.90 -10.16
CA GLN A 519 -31.16 -12.01 -10.41
C GLN A 519 -31.11 -11.39 -11.81
N ALA A 520 -29.93 -10.94 -12.26
CA ALA A 520 -29.77 -10.40 -13.62
C ALA A 520 -30.11 -11.46 -14.68
N ILE A 521 -29.63 -12.69 -14.50
CA ILE A 521 -29.90 -13.83 -15.41
C ILE A 521 -31.38 -14.20 -15.43
N GLU A 522 -32.03 -14.30 -14.26
CA GLU A 522 -33.45 -14.59 -14.13
C GLU A 522 -34.31 -13.51 -14.81
N LEU A 523 -33.98 -12.23 -14.58
CA LEU A 523 -34.67 -11.11 -15.21
C LEU A 523 -34.47 -11.11 -16.73
N LEU A 524 -33.24 -11.30 -17.21
CA LEU A 524 -32.93 -11.38 -18.64
C LEU A 524 -33.75 -12.49 -19.30
N LYS A 525 -33.73 -13.71 -18.75
CA LYS A 525 -34.54 -14.82 -19.26
C LYS A 525 -36.03 -14.50 -19.27
N SER A 526 -36.55 -13.91 -18.18
CA SER A 526 -37.98 -13.57 -18.08
C SER A 526 -38.42 -12.52 -19.08
N LEU A 527 -37.57 -11.51 -19.36
CA LEU A 527 -37.89 -10.41 -20.26
C LEU A 527 -37.70 -10.79 -21.73
N THR A 528 -36.82 -11.76 -22.01
CA THR A 528 -36.64 -12.33 -23.34
C THR A 528 -37.75 -13.31 -23.73
N LEU A 529 -38.28 -14.08 -22.76
CA LEU A 529 -39.34 -15.08 -22.98
C LEU A 529 -40.76 -14.53 -22.74
N ASP A 530 -40.92 -13.25 -22.46
CA ASP A 530 -42.24 -12.63 -22.26
C ASP A 530 -42.97 -12.63 -23.61
N LEU A 531 -43.90 -13.57 -23.79
CA LEU A 531 -44.68 -13.76 -25.02
C LEU A 531 -45.94 -12.90 -25.06
N ASP A 532 -46.32 -12.30 -23.93
CA ASP A 532 -47.53 -11.49 -23.78
C ASP A 532 -47.31 -10.01 -24.16
N GLU A 533 -46.06 -9.56 -24.28
CA GLU A 533 -45.65 -8.22 -24.74
C GLU A 533 -44.44 -8.37 -25.69
N ASP A 534 -44.49 -7.83 -26.91
CA ASP A 534 -43.41 -7.96 -27.92
C ASP A 534 -42.03 -7.60 -27.34
N SER A 535 -41.23 -8.59 -26.94
CA SER A 535 -39.94 -8.34 -26.27
C SER A 535 -39.01 -7.52 -27.15
N HIS A 536 -38.47 -6.44 -26.57
CA HIS A 536 -37.50 -5.57 -27.23
C HIS A 536 -36.04 -6.02 -27.05
N ILE A 537 -35.81 -7.22 -26.48
CA ILE A 537 -34.48 -7.78 -26.29
C ILE A 537 -34.25 -8.88 -27.33
N PRO A 538 -33.26 -8.76 -28.23
CA PRO A 538 -32.95 -9.79 -29.21
C PRO A 538 -32.58 -11.13 -28.56
N GLN A 539 -33.16 -12.23 -29.05
CA GLN A 539 -32.93 -13.57 -28.51
C GLN A 539 -31.47 -14.01 -28.61
N ASP A 540 -30.81 -13.70 -29.73
CA ASP A 540 -29.40 -13.98 -29.99
C ASP A 540 -28.47 -13.22 -29.02
N LEU A 541 -28.80 -11.97 -28.68
CA LEU A 541 -28.09 -11.19 -27.67
C LEU A 541 -28.21 -11.86 -26.29
N ALA A 542 -29.42 -12.27 -25.89
CA ALA A 542 -29.63 -12.95 -24.62
C ALA A 542 -28.89 -14.30 -24.55
N VAL A 543 -28.91 -15.09 -25.63
CA VAL A 543 -28.16 -16.35 -25.73
C VAL A 543 -26.65 -16.11 -25.61
N SER A 544 -26.12 -15.07 -26.26
CA SER A 544 -24.69 -14.72 -26.21
C SER A 544 -24.26 -14.31 -24.80
N LEU A 545 -25.06 -13.46 -24.14
CA LEU A 545 -24.83 -13.03 -22.75
C LEU A 545 -24.81 -14.18 -21.75
N LEU A 546 -25.64 -15.20 -21.96
CA LEU A 546 -25.81 -16.33 -21.04
C LEU A 546 -24.77 -17.44 -21.23
N ASN A 547 -24.19 -17.57 -22.42
CA ASN A 547 -23.30 -18.68 -22.78
C ASN A 547 -21.82 -18.29 -22.92
N ASN A 548 -21.47 -17.01 -22.70
CA ASN A 548 -20.08 -16.57 -22.72
C ASN A 548 -19.27 -17.20 -21.56
N ALA A 549 -18.15 -17.85 -21.88
CA ALA A 549 -17.27 -18.48 -20.90
C ALA A 549 -16.53 -17.48 -20.01
N GLN A 550 -16.26 -16.26 -20.50
CA GLN A 550 -15.56 -15.19 -19.77
C GLN A 550 -14.23 -15.65 -19.17
N ALA A 551 -13.48 -16.47 -19.93
CA ALA A 551 -12.26 -17.12 -19.47
C ALA A 551 -10.99 -16.29 -19.72
N ASN A 552 -11.05 -15.34 -20.66
CA ASN A 552 -9.92 -14.50 -21.05
C ASN A 552 -10.35 -13.05 -21.35
N GLU A 553 -9.38 -12.18 -21.69
CA GLU A 553 -9.65 -10.75 -21.96
C GLU A 553 -10.58 -10.50 -23.14
N ALA A 554 -10.50 -11.31 -24.21
CA ALA A 554 -11.37 -11.18 -25.38
C ALA A 554 -12.81 -11.53 -25.02
N ASP A 555 -13.04 -12.66 -24.33
CA ASP A 555 -14.36 -13.07 -23.86
C ASP A 555 -15.01 -11.98 -22.98
N ILE A 556 -14.24 -11.37 -22.08
CA ILE A 556 -14.70 -10.29 -21.20
C ILE A 556 -15.02 -9.01 -22.01
N ALA A 557 -14.23 -8.68 -23.02
CA ALA A 557 -14.48 -7.55 -23.90
C ALA A 557 -15.77 -7.74 -24.70
N GLU A 558 -16.00 -8.92 -25.26
CA GLU A 558 -17.24 -9.29 -25.95
C GLU A 558 -18.45 -9.21 -25.01
N GLN A 559 -18.36 -9.81 -23.81
CA GLN A 559 -19.43 -9.75 -22.82
C GLN A 559 -19.80 -8.31 -22.47
N ARG A 560 -18.81 -7.42 -22.33
CA ARG A 560 -19.04 -5.99 -22.08
C ARG A 560 -19.76 -5.31 -23.24
N GLY A 561 -19.38 -5.63 -24.48
CA GLY A 561 -20.07 -5.13 -25.67
C GLY A 561 -21.54 -5.54 -25.68
N TRP A 562 -21.84 -6.80 -25.36
CA TRP A 562 -23.22 -7.29 -25.25
C TRP A 562 -23.99 -6.67 -24.09
N VAL A 563 -23.36 -6.47 -22.93
CA VAL A 563 -23.99 -5.79 -21.79
C VAL A 563 -24.34 -4.34 -22.12
N GLU A 564 -23.48 -3.63 -22.84
CA GLU A 564 -23.79 -2.27 -23.30
C GLU A 564 -24.95 -2.26 -24.31
N SER A 565 -24.95 -3.20 -25.25
CA SER A 565 -26.08 -3.40 -26.16
C SER A 565 -27.39 -3.68 -25.41
N LEU A 566 -27.37 -4.55 -24.39
CA LEU A 566 -28.52 -4.82 -23.53
C LEU A 566 -29.01 -3.54 -22.84
N LYS A 567 -28.11 -2.76 -22.24
CA LYS A 567 -28.46 -1.50 -21.58
C LYS A 567 -29.16 -0.53 -22.54
N GLN A 568 -28.70 -0.43 -23.79
CA GLN A 568 -29.36 0.38 -24.81
C GLN A 568 -30.77 -0.13 -25.15
N HIS A 569 -30.96 -1.44 -25.32
CA HIS A 569 -32.30 -2.02 -25.57
C HIS A 569 -33.26 -1.76 -24.40
N LEU A 570 -32.79 -1.92 -23.16
CA LEU A 570 -33.58 -1.64 -21.96
C LEU A 570 -33.98 -0.17 -21.87
N GLU A 571 -33.07 0.74 -22.22
CA GLU A 571 -33.34 2.18 -22.23
C GLU A 571 -34.36 2.57 -23.29
N ASN A 572 -34.22 2.03 -24.51
CA ASN A 572 -35.18 2.25 -25.58
C ASN A 572 -36.58 1.72 -25.19
N TRP A 573 -36.64 0.53 -24.59
CA TRP A 573 -37.91 -0.05 -24.14
C TRP A 573 -38.56 0.80 -23.03
N LEU A 574 -37.78 1.26 -22.05
CA LEU A 574 -38.25 2.19 -21.02
C LEU A 574 -38.77 3.51 -21.61
N ALA A 575 -38.13 4.04 -22.66
CA ALA A 575 -38.57 5.25 -23.35
C ALA A 575 -39.93 5.06 -24.03
N VAL A 576 -40.13 3.93 -24.74
CA VAL A 576 -41.42 3.58 -25.38
C VAL A 576 -42.54 3.43 -24.34
N LEU A 577 -42.26 2.82 -23.19
CA LEU A 577 -43.23 2.69 -22.10
C LEU A 577 -43.62 4.07 -21.50
N ASN A 578 -42.69 5.02 -21.46
CA ASN A 578 -42.96 6.38 -20.98
C ASN A 578 -43.81 7.20 -21.96
N SER A 579 -43.63 7.01 -23.28
CA SER A 579 -44.33 7.79 -24.31
C SER A 579 -45.78 7.34 -24.53
N ASN A 580 -46.10 6.07 -24.28
CA ASN A 580 -47.39 5.50 -24.67
C ASN A 580 -48.54 5.80 -23.69
N GLY A 581 -48.32 6.52 -22.59
CA GLY A 581 -49.37 6.96 -21.65
C GLY A 581 -50.19 5.82 -20.99
N ALA A 582 -49.91 4.57 -21.34
CA ALA A 582 -50.54 3.40 -20.79
C ALA A 582 -50.08 3.20 -19.35
N VAL A 583 -50.99 2.77 -18.48
CA VAL A 583 -50.65 2.21 -17.17
C VAL A 583 -49.87 0.93 -17.45
N SER A 584 -48.56 1.05 -17.63
CA SER A 584 -47.66 -0.10 -17.70
C SER A 584 -47.95 -0.95 -16.45
N PRO A 585 -48.07 -2.28 -16.57
CA PRO A 585 -48.09 -3.13 -15.39
C PRO A 585 -46.86 -2.74 -14.58
N THR A 586 -47.06 -2.23 -13.36
CA THR A 586 -45.96 -1.68 -12.53
C THR A 586 -44.79 -2.67 -12.42
N GLY A 587 -45.09 -3.97 -12.58
CA GLY A 587 -44.13 -5.07 -12.71
C GLY A 587 -43.16 -5.00 -13.89
N LEU A 588 -43.56 -4.68 -15.13
CA LEU A 588 -42.63 -4.68 -16.28
C LEU A 588 -41.60 -3.56 -16.17
N ARG A 589 -42.04 -2.32 -15.95
CA ARG A 589 -41.14 -1.17 -15.76
C ARG A 589 -40.12 -1.46 -14.65
N ASN A 590 -40.58 -2.00 -13.53
CA ASN A 590 -39.71 -2.34 -12.41
C ASN A 590 -38.70 -3.45 -12.79
N ARG A 591 -39.11 -4.49 -13.53
CA ARG A 591 -38.19 -5.52 -14.04
C ARG A 591 -37.12 -4.93 -14.97
N LEU A 592 -37.48 -4.03 -15.88
CA LEU A 592 -36.54 -3.36 -16.79
C LEU A 592 -35.52 -2.50 -16.04
N VAL A 593 -35.99 -1.68 -15.09
CA VAL A 593 -35.12 -0.83 -14.25
C VAL A 593 -34.19 -1.71 -13.41
N ASN A 594 -34.70 -2.79 -12.83
CA ASN A 594 -33.91 -3.73 -12.04
C ASN A 594 -32.87 -4.47 -12.89
N LEU A 595 -33.22 -4.92 -14.10
CA LEU A 595 -32.23 -5.55 -14.98
C LEU A 595 -31.18 -4.53 -15.41
N LYS A 596 -31.56 -3.29 -15.74
CA LYS A 596 -30.61 -2.23 -16.11
C LYS A 596 -29.61 -1.94 -14.98
N SER A 597 -30.06 -1.90 -13.72
CA SER A 597 -29.17 -1.68 -12.56
C SER A 597 -28.27 -2.88 -12.24
N LEU A 598 -28.67 -4.10 -12.62
CA LEU A 598 -27.91 -5.33 -12.40
C LEU A 598 -27.11 -5.79 -13.62
N ALA A 599 -27.27 -5.19 -14.79
CA ALA A 599 -26.70 -5.67 -16.05
C ALA A 599 -25.16 -5.84 -16.00
N ASP A 600 -24.46 -4.99 -15.25
CA ASP A 600 -23.00 -5.11 -15.08
C ASP A 600 -22.57 -6.39 -14.34
N TYR A 601 -23.46 -7.04 -13.60
CA TYR A 601 -23.20 -8.33 -12.95
C TYR A 601 -23.27 -9.53 -13.93
N LEU A 602 -23.71 -9.31 -15.17
CA LEU A 602 -23.53 -10.31 -16.24
C LEU A 602 -22.05 -10.43 -16.67
N VAL A 603 -21.22 -9.45 -16.33
CA VAL A 603 -19.75 -9.55 -16.45
C VAL A 603 -19.19 -10.14 -15.15
N ARG A 604 -18.43 -11.24 -15.25
CA ARG A 604 -17.81 -11.93 -14.11
C ARG A 604 -16.97 -10.96 -13.27
N LYS A 605 -17.20 -10.95 -11.95
CA LYS A 605 -16.39 -10.20 -10.98
C LYS A 605 -15.38 -11.13 -10.30
N SER A 606 -14.17 -10.61 -10.09
CA SER A 606 -13.07 -11.31 -9.42
C SER A 606 -12.99 -10.85 -7.96
N VAL A 607 -13.38 -11.70 -7.00
CA VAL A 607 -13.34 -11.36 -5.58
C VAL A 607 -12.00 -11.75 -4.99
N TRP A 608 -11.31 -10.77 -4.39
CA TRP A 608 -9.99 -10.93 -3.79
C TRP A 608 -9.99 -10.57 -2.31
N ILE A 609 -9.42 -11.46 -1.51
CA ILE A 609 -9.26 -11.31 -0.06
C ILE A 609 -7.76 -11.13 0.20
N VAL A 610 -7.35 -9.91 0.52
CA VAL A 610 -5.94 -9.51 0.63
C VAL A 610 -5.56 -9.26 2.08
N GLY A 611 -4.46 -9.85 2.55
CA GLY A 611 -3.98 -9.58 3.91
C GLY A 611 -2.55 -10.05 4.16
N GLY A 612 -2.01 -9.67 5.32
CA GLY A 612 -0.68 -10.09 5.76
C GLY A 612 -0.70 -11.41 6.52
N ASP A 613 0.48 -11.91 6.89
CA ASP A 613 0.60 -13.16 7.63
C ASP A 613 -0.07 -13.14 9.02
N GLY A 614 -0.04 -12.01 9.72
CA GLY A 614 -0.70 -11.89 11.02
C GLY A 614 -2.22 -12.01 10.98
N TRP A 615 -2.85 -11.74 9.84
CA TRP A 615 -4.26 -12.04 9.65
C TRP A 615 -4.44 -13.53 9.38
N ALA A 616 -3.83 -14.04 8.30
CA ALA A 616 -4.11 -15.37 7.77
C ALA A 616 -3.64 -16.52 8.67
N TYR A 617 -2.56 -16.34 9.43
CA TYR A 617 -1.98 -17.40 10.27
C TYR A 617 -2.48 -17.36 11.71
N ASP A 618 -2.93 -16.20 12.18
CA ASP A 618 -3.27 -15.92 13.57
C ASP A 618 -4.75 -15.53 13.73
N ILE A 619 -5.08 -14.23 13.70
CA ILE A 619 -6.37 -13.73 14.19
C ILE A 619 -7.55 -14.08 13.26
N GLY A 620 -7.35 -14.03 11.94
CA GLY A 620 -8.38 -14.33 10.95
C GLY A 620 -8.30 -15.74 10.38
N TYR A 621 -7.48 -16.63 10.98
CA TYR A 621 -7.31 -17.98 10.46
C TYR A 621 -8.61 -18.80 10.51
N GLY A 622 -9.40 -18.68 11.58
CA GLY A 622 -10.66 -19.43 11.68
C GLY A 622 -11.66 -19.04 10.59
N GLY A 623 -11.78 -17.74 10.31
CA GLY A 623 -12.57 -17.23 9.19
C GLY A 623 -12.03 -17.65 7.84
N LEU A 624 -10.71 -17.53 7.64
CA LEU A 624 -10.04 -17.96 6.40
C LEU A 624 -10.28 -19.45 6.12
N ASP A 625 -10.09 -20.30 7.12
CA ASP A 625 -10.31 -21.74 7.04
C ASP A 625 -11.76 -22.06 6.60
N HIS A 626 -12.75 -21.42 7.24
CA HIS A 626 -14.16 -21.57 6.88
C HIS A 626 -14.48 -21.12 5.45
N VAL A 627 -13.91 -20.00 5.01
CA VAL A 627 -14.13 -19.48 3.66
C VAL A 627 -13.50 -20.38 2.61
N LEU A 628 -12.30 -20.91 2.85
CA LEU A 628 -11.70 -21.91 1.96
C LEU A 628 -12.52 -23.21 1.93
N ALA A 629 -13.03 -23.67 3.08
CA ALA A 629 -13.88 -24.85 3.16
C ALA A 629 -15.24 -24.69 2.44
N SER A 630 -15.73 -23.45 2.27
CA SER A 630 -17.03 -23.17 1.67
C SER A 630 -17.15 -23.59 0.19
N GLY A 631 -16.03 -23.79 -0.51
CA GLY A 631 -16.00 -24.08 -1.94
C GLY A 631 -16.40 -22.92 -2.85
N ARG A 632 -16.62 -21.71 -2.31
CA ARG A 632 -17.01 -20.53 -3.10
C ARG A 632 -15.80 -19.96 -3.86
N ASN A 633 -16.06 -19.42 -5.06
CA ASN A 633 -15.04 -18.84 -5.93
C ASN A 633 -14.52 -17.49 -5.40
N VAL A 634 -13.47 -17.54 -4.58
CA VAL A 634 -12.75 -16.39 -4.02
C VAL A 634 -11.24 -16.59 -4.12
N ASN A 635 -10.51 -15.49 -4.35
CA ASN A 635 -9.05 -15.50 -4.43
C ASN A 635 -8.44 -14.88 -3.19
N VAL A 636 -7.68 -15.64 -2.42
CA VAL A 636 -6.99 -15.17 -1.22
C VAL A 636 -5.52 -14.89 -1.53
N LEU A 637 -5.05 -13.67 -1.26
CA LEU A 637 -3.65 -13.28 -1.35
C LEU A 637 -3.09 -12.96 0.04
N VAL A 638 -2.24 -13.85 0.54
CA VAL A 638 -1.49 -13.68 1.79
C VAL A 638 -0.09 -13.16 1.47
N MET A 639 0.18 -11.91 1.83
CA MET A 639 1.51 -11.31 1.71
C MET A 639 2.30 -11.60 2.99
N ASP A 640 3.08 -12.67 2.93
CA ASP A 640 3.73 -13.27 4.09
C ASP A 640 5.06 -12.58 4.37
N THR A 641 5.02 -11.66 5.32
CA THR A 641 6.22 -10.98 5.84
C THR A 641 6.82 -11.70 7.03
N GLU A 642 6.24 -12.82 7.47
CA GLU A 642 6.64 -13.61 8.62
C GLU A 642 6.71 -12.83 9.95
N VAL A 643 6.08 -11.65 10.05
CA VAL A 643 5.95 -10.82 11.27
C VAL A 643 4.76 -9.86 11.12
N TYR A 644 4.28 -9.30 12.23
CA TYR A 644 3.29 -8.21 12.16
C TYR A 644 4.01 -6.91 11.78
N SER A 645 4.20 -6.73 10.48
CA SER A 645 5.01 -5.64 9.93
C SER A 645 4.45 -4.24 10.23
N ASN A 646 3.14 -4.08 10.38
CA ASN A 646 2.52 -2.78 10.67
C ASN A 646 2.77 -2.28 12.09
N THR A 647 2.57 -3.13 13.10
CA THR A 647 2.63 -2.76 14.51
C THR A 647 4.04 -2.82 15.11
N GLY A 648 5.05 -2.92 14.23
CA GLY A 648 6.47 -2.81 14.59
C GLY A 648 7.20 -4.15 14.77
N GLY A 649 6.78 -5.21 14.06
CA GLY A 649 7.53 -6.46 13.96
C GLY A 649 7.32 -7.42 15.12
N GLN A 650 6.07 -7.67 15.50
CA GLN A 650 5.69 -8.71 16.45
C GLN A 650 5.78 -10.09 15.78
N MET A 651 6.06 -11.09 16.60
CA MET A 651 6.03 -12.49 16.19
C MET A 651 4.60 -12.91 15.77
N SER A 652 4.51 -13.63 14.66
CA SER A 652 3.31 -14.31 14.15
C SER A 652 3.51 -15.83 14.15
N LYS A 653 2.43 -16.59 13.94
CA LYS A 653 2.58 -18.04 13.64
C LYS A 653 3.33 -18.31 12.33
N ALA A 654 3.43 -17.32 11.46
CA ALA A 654 4.23 -17.36 10.23
C ALA A 654 5.73 -17.08 10.46
N THR A 655 6.14 -16.52 11.60
CA THR A 655 7.55 -16.27 11.92
C THR A 655 8.35 -17.59 11.92
N PRO A 656 9.51 -17.66 11.25
CA PRO A 656 10.33 -18.87 11.21
C PRO A 656 11.09 -19.07 12.53
N ARG A 657 11.54 -20.31 12.77
CA ARG A 657 12.40 -20.64 13.91
C ARG A 657 13.65 -19.75 13.92
N ALA A 658 14.13 -19.39 15.11
CA ALA A 658 15.30 -18.54 15.37
C ALA A 658 15.15 -17.05 15.01
N ALA A 659 14.09 -16.64 14.31
CA ALA A 659 13.89 -15.22 14.01
C ALA A 659 13.58 -14.45 15.30
N VAL A 660 14.26 -13.32 15.49
CA VAL A 660 14.01 -12.37 16.57
C VAL A 660 12.92 -11.40 16.15
N ALA A 661 11.89 -11.29 16.97
CA ALA A 661 10.79 -10.35 16.83
C ALA A 661 10.30 -9.91 18.22
N LYS A 662 9.41 -8.91 18.31
CA LYS A 662 8.74 -8.63 19.60
C LYS A 662 7.94 -9.87 20.01
N PHE A 663 7.95 -10.18 21.31
CA PHE A 663 7.44 -11.45 21.88
C PHE A 663 8.23 -12.71 21.49
N ALA A 664 9.35 -12.58 20.78
CA ALA A 664 10.30 -13.66 20.47
C ALA A 664 11.75 -13.14 20.53
N ALA A 665 12.10 -12.41 21.60
CA ALA A 665 13.41 -11.75 21.74
C ALA A 665 14.59 -12.74 21.78
N GLY A 666 14.35 -13.96 22.29
CA GLY A 666 15.32 -15.06 22.28
C GLY A 666 15.34 -15.89 20.99
N GLY A 667 14.72 -15.40 19.93
CA GLY A 667 14.43 -16.19 18.73
C GLY A 667 13.18 -17.05 18.92
N LYS A 668 12.34 -17.16 17.89
CA LYS A 668 11.15 -18.01 17.97
C LYS A 668 11.55 -19.49 18.09
N PRO A 669 11.07 -20.23 19.11
CA PRO A 669 11.44 -21.62 19.30
C PRO A 669 10.68 -22.57 18.36
N ALA A 670 9.42 -22.30 18.03
CA ALA A 670 8.59 -23.17 17.20
C ALA A 670 8.82 -22.96 15.69
N PRO A 671 8.60 -23.98 14.84
CA PRO A 671 8.65 -23.82 13.39
C PRO A 671 7.53 -22.90 12.89
N LYS A 672 7.63 -22.49 11.63
CA LYS A 672 6.56 -21.76 10.93
C LYS A 672 5.33 -22.65 10.78
N LYS A 673 4.12 -22.15 11.08
CA LYS A 673 2.86 -22.84 10.77
C LYS A 673 2.76 -23.05 9.25
N ASP A 674 2.43 -24.25 8.80
CA ASP A 674 2.32 -24.56 7.37
C ASP A 674 0.88 -24.36 6.86
N LEU A 675 0.51 -23.10 6.60
CA LEU A 675 -0.85 -22.75 6.15
C LEU A 675 -1.20 -23.40 4.81
N GLY A 676 -0.22 -23.48 3.89
CA GLY A 676 -0.46 -24.06 2.58
C GLY A 676 -0.73 -25.55 2.65
N LEU A 677 0.04 -26.29 3.47
CA LEU A 677 -0.25 -27.71 3.73
C LEU A 677 -1.64 -27.91 4.32
N MET A 678 -2.03 -27.09 5.31
CA MET A 678 -3.37 -27.17 5.92
C MET A 678 -4.48 -26.96 4.89
N ALA A 679 -4.37 -25.93 4.04
CA ALA A 679 -5.35 -25.66 3.00
C ALA A 679 -5.43 -26.79 1.95
N MET A 680 -4.31 -27.42 1.60
CA MET A 680 -4.29 -28.55 0.66
C MET A 680 -5.05 -29.78 1.16
N THR A 681 -5.28 -29.92 2.48
CA THR A 681 -6.02 -31.07 3.03
C THR A 681 -7.49 -31.10 2.64
N TYR A 682 -8.08 -29.98 2.23
CA TYR A 682 -9.45 -29.91 1.74
C TYR A 682 -9.64 -30.61 0.37
N GLY A 683 -8.57 -30.71 -0.43
CA GLY A 683 -8.62 -31.33 -1.74
C GLY A 683 -9.15 -30.43 -2.87
N ASN A 684 -10.10 -29.53 -2.56
CA ASN A 684 -10.80 -28.65 -3.49
C ASN A 684 -10.40 -27.16 -3.38
N VAL A 685 -9.24 -26.87 -2.80
CA VAL A 685 -8.69 -25.51 -2.70
C VAL A 685 -7.46 -25.42 -3.59
N TYR A 686 -7.40 -24.46 -4.52
CA TYR A 686 -6.17 -24.17 -5.24
C TYR A 686 -5.18 -23.50 -4.27
N VAL A 687 -3.95 -23.99 -4.16
CA VAL A 687 -2.95 -23.43 -3.23
C VAL A 687 -1.63 -23.20 -3.95
N ALA A 688 -1.08 -21.98 -3.88
CA ALA A 688 0.24 -21.68 -4.42
C ALA A 688 1.12 -20.96 -3.41
N SER A 689 2.39 -21.33 -3.33
CA SER A 689 3.42 -20.58 -2.60
C SER A 689 4.38 -19.94 -3.59
N VAL A 690 4.47 -18.61 -3.58
CA VAL A 690 5.16 -17.82 -4.60
C VAL A 690 6.23 -16.90 -4.01
N ALA A 691 7.26 -16.63 -4.80
CA ALA A 691 8.28 -15.64 -4.48
C ALA A 691 8.79 -15.00 -5.78
N MET A 692 8.35 -13.76 -6.06
CA MET A 692 8.57 -13.08 -7.34
C MET A 692 10.06 -12.91 -7.67
N GLY A 693 10.89 -12.59 -6.68
CA GLY A 693 12.34 -12.45 -6.83
C GLY A 693 13.07 -13.78 -7.06
N ALA A 694 12.45 -14.92 -6.73
CA ALA A 694 13.01 -16.24 -6.99
C ALA A 694 12.62 -16.77 -8.38
N ARG A 695 11.33 -16.75 -8.71
CA ARG A 695 10.78 -17.18 -10.00
C ARG A 695 9.55 -16.32 -10.34
N ASP A 696 9.76 -15.32 -11.18
CA ASP A 696 8.74 -14.38 -11.66
C ASP A 696 7.68 -15.05 -12.54
N GLU A 697 8.09 -15.88 -13.49
CA GLU A 697 7.18 -16.64 -14.37
C GLU A 697 6.27 -17.59 -13.58
N HIS A 698 6.81 -18.25 -12.54
CA HIS A 698 6.04 -19.09 -11.63
C HIS A 698 4.96 -18.28 -10.90
N THR A 699 5.32 -17.09 -10.43
CA THR A 699 4.39 -16.18 -9.73
C THR A 699 3.26 -15.76 -10.67
N LEU A 700 3.58 -15.33 -11.89
CA LEU A 700 2.58 -14.94 -12.89
C LEU A 700 1.62 -16.09 -13.19
N ARG A 701 2.14 -17.28 -13.45
CA ARG A 701 1.33 -18.48 -13.71
C ARG A 701 0.40 -18.81 -12.53
N ALA A 702 0.90 -18.73 -11.30
CA ALA A 702 0.08 -19.01 -10.12
C ALA A 702 -1.10 -18.06 -9.95
N PHE A 703 -0.96 -16.77 -10.32
CA PHE A 703 -2.05 -15.80 -10.30
C PHE A 703 -3.12 -16.10 -11.36
N LEU A 704 -2.69 -16.44 -12.59
CA LEU A 704 -3.58 -16.82 -13.68
C LEU A 704 -4.36 -18.11 -13.34
N GLU A 705 -3.65 -19.13 -12.84
CA GLU A 705 -4.28 -20.40 -12.46
C GLU A 705 -5.26 -20.24 -11.30
N ALA A 706 -4.90 -19.50 -10.24
CA ALA A 706 -5.77 -19.21 -9.10
C ALA A 706 -7.07 -18.52 -9.52
N GLU A 707 -6.99 -17.47 -10.35
CA GLU A 707 -8.18 -16.70 -10.75
C GLU A 707 -9.09 -17.48 -11.72
N SER A 708 -8.47 -18.33 -12.55
CA SER A 708 -9.20 -19.22 -13.46
C SER A 708 -9.88 -20.40 -12.76
N TYR A 709 -9.47 -20.74 -11.54
CA TYR A 709 -10.07 -21.85 -10.79
C TYR A 709 -11.48 -21.48 -10.33
N ASP A 710 -12.46 -22.33 -10.60
CA ASP A 710 -13.85 -22.11 -10.17
C ASP A 710 -14.08 -22.62 -8.74
N GLY A 711 -13.39 -21.98 -7.80
CA GLY A 711 -13.38 -22.39 -6.41
C GLY A 711 -12.47 -21.51 -5.57
N PRO A 712 -12.25 -21.89 -4.29
CA PRO A 712 -11.40 -21.14 -3.40
C PRO A 712 -9.93 -21.29 -3.80
N SER A 713 -9.23 -20.16 -3.88
CA SER A 713 -7.82 -20.08 -4.22
C SER A 713 -7.02 -19.39 -3.12
N LEU A 714 -5.85 -19.91 -2.77
CA LEU A 714 -4.94 -19.35 -1.77
C LEU A 714 -3.54 -19.18 -2.37
N ILE A 715 -3.09 -17.93 -2.48
CA ILE A 715 -1.72 -17.58 -2.86
C ILE A 715 -0.99 -17.05 -1.62
N ILE A 716 0.07 -17.74 -1.21
CA ILE A 716 0.98 -17.32 -0.14
C ILE A 716 2.23 -16.74 -0.79
N ALA A 717 2.38 -15.43 -0.75
CA ALA A 717 3.47 -14.69 -1.40
C ALA A 717 4.54 -14.29 -0.38
N TYR A 718 5.78 -14.73 -0.57
CA TYR A 718 6.89 -14.27 0.27
C TYR A 718 7.16 -12.77 0.05
N SER A 719 6.96 -11.97 1.10
CA SER A 719 7.06 -10.52 1.06
C SER A 719 8.16 -10.04 2.00
N HIS A 720 9.32 -9.68 1.42
CA HIS A 720 10.43 -9.15 2.19
C HIS A 720 10.06 -7.79 2.83
N CYS A 721 10.58 -7.52 4.03
CA CYS A 721 10.18 -6.35 4.82
C CYS A 721 11.39 -5.70 5.52
N ILE A 722 11.28 -4.40 5.81
CA ILE A 722 12.25 -3.66 6.63
C ILE A 722 12.45 -4.31 8.01
N ALA A 723 11.44 -5.01 8.54
CA ALA A 723 11.50 -5.73 9.81
C ALA A 723 12.48 -6.92 9.78
N HIS A 724 12.84 -7.42 8.59
CA HIS A 724 13.88 -8.45 8.43
C HIS A 724 15.28 -7.86 8.66
N GLY A 725 15.42 -6.54 8.55
CA GLY A 725 16.67 -5.81 8.68
C GLY A 725 17.64 -6.13 7.55
N ILE A 726 17.13 -6.09 6.32
CA ILE A 726 17.87 -6.29 5.07
C ILE A 726 18.10 -4.95 4.36
N ASN A 727 19.01 -4.93 3.39
CA ASN A 727 19.03 -3.86 2.40
C ASN A 727 17.85 -4.06 1.43
N MET A 728 16.86 -3.16 1.47
CA MET A 728 15.64 -3.29 0.66
C MET A 728 15.90 -3.25 -0.86
N ALA A 729 17.00 -2.62 -1.31
CA ALA A 729 17.42 -2.70 -2.71
C ALA A 729 17.76 -4.14 -3.15
N LYS A 730 18.12 -5.02 -2.21
CA LYS A 730 18.40 -6.44 -2.45
C LYS A 730 17.22 -7.35 -2.11
N GLY A 731 16.01 -6.78 -1.95
CA GLY A 731 14.82 -7.52 -1.53
C GLY A 731 14.50 -8.73 -2.41
N MET A 732 14.57 -8.58 -3.74
CA MET A 732 14.33 -9.70 -4.67
C MET A 732 15.40 -10.79 -4.59
N GLU A 733 16.66 -10.42 -4.36
CA GLU A 733 17.74 -11.38 -4.09
C GLU A 733 17.48 -12.15 -2.79
N GLN A 734 16.96 -11.48 -1.74
CA GLN A 734 16.57 -12.14 -0.49
C GLN A 734 15.46 -13.17 -0.70
N GLN A 735 14.46 -12.87 -1.52
CA GLN A 735 13.43 -13.85 -1.88
C GLN A 735 14.03 -15.07 -2.59
N LYS A 736 14.95 -14.85 -3.53
CA LYS A 736 15.68 -15.91 -4.21
C LYS A 736 16.49 -16.76 -3.24
N MET A 737 17.21 -16.14 -2.30
CA MET A 737 17.98 -16.85 -1.27
C MET A 737 17.10 -17.69 -0.34
N ALA A 738 15.92 -17.20 0.03
CA ALA A 738 14.97 -17.95 0.84
C ALA A 738 14.51 -19.23 0.12
N VAL A 739 14.27 -19.17 -1.19
CA VAL A 739 13.91 -20.34 -2.00
C VAL A 739 15.09 -21.29 -2.22
N GLU A 740 16.26 -20.78 -2.60
CA GLU A 740 17.46 -21.59 -2.89
C GLU A 740 18.00 -22.36 -1.66
N SER A 741 17.63 -21.91 -0.45
CA SER A 741 17.97 -22.55 0.82
C SER A 741 16.90 -23.51 1.35
N GLY A 742 15.74 -23.63 0.67
CA GLY A 742 14.60 -24.42 1.14
C GLY A 742 13.82 -23.79 2.30
N ARG A 743 14.22 -22.60 2.79
CA ARG A 743 13.48 -21.85 3.82
C ARG A 743 12.09 -21.45 3.33
N TRP A 744 11.95 -21.23 2.03
CA TRP A 744 10.68 -21.03 1.33
C TRP A 744 10.55 -22.05 0.20
N LEU A 745 9.38 -22.66 0.03
CA LEU A 745 9.12 -23.60 -1.07
C LEU A 745 8.23 -22.92 -2.11
N LEU A 746 8.51 -23.18 -3.39
CA LEU A 746 7.63 -22.83 -4.50
C LEU A 746 6.86 -24.08 -4.88
N TYR A 747 5.54 -24.01 -4.87
CA TYR A 747 4.67 -25.09 -5.28
C TYR A 747 3.31 -24.53 -5.71
N ARG A 748 2.57 -25.36 -6.44
CA ARG A 748 1.17 -25.15 -6.80
C ARG A 748 0.42 -26.45 -6.57
N TYR A 749 -0.74 -26.37 -5.97
CA TYR A 749 -1.70 -27.45 -5.81
C TYR A 749 -2.94 -27.06 -6.61
N ASP A 750 -3.24 -27.82 -7.65
CA ASP A 750 -4.37 -27.55 -8.54
C ASP A 750 -5.38 -28.72 -8.48
N PRO A 751 -6.55 -28.53 -7.84
CA PRO A 751 -7.58 -29.56 -7.74
C PRO A 751 -8.01 -30.15 -9.09
N ARG A 752 -7.97 -29.36 -10.17
CA ARG A 752 -8.37 -29.81 -11.53
C ARG A 752 -7.52 -30.96 -12.05
N LYS A 753 -6.29 -31.11 -11.55
CA LYS A 753 -5.41 -32.24 -11.91
C LYS A 753 -5.88 -33.54 -11.28
N ALA A 754 -6.42 -33.50 -10.06
CA ALA A 754 -6.97 -34.69 -9.42
C ALA A 754 -8.18 -35.23 -10.21
N GLU A 755 -9.01 -34.35 -10.79
CA GLU A 755 -10.11 -34.72 -11.69
C GLU A 755 -9.62 -35.43 -12.96
N GLN A 756 -8.39 -35.14 -13.39
CA GLN A 756 -7.71 -35.77 -14.52
C GLN A 756 -6.89 -37.01 -14.12
N CYS A 757 -7.05 -37.51 -12.89
CA CYS A 757 -6.24 -38.61 -12.32
C CYS A 757 -4.73 -38.31 -12.30
N GLU A 758 -4.34 -37.03 -12.23
CA GLU A 758 -2.97 -36.58 -12.04
C GLU A 758 -2.73 -36.12 -10.60
N ASN A 759 -1.46 -36.08 -10.17
CA ASN A 759 -1.13 -35.53 -8.86
C ASN A 759 -1.39 -34.01 -8.85
N PRO A 760 -2.25 -33.50 -7.95
CA PRO A 760 -2.55 -32.07 -7.90
C PRO A 760 -1.38 -31.21 -7.42
N LEU A 761 -0.44 -31.77 -6.65
CA LEU A 761 0.70 -31.04 -6.12
C LEU A 761 1.90 -31.04 -7.08
N MET A 762 2.29 -29.84 -7.51
CA MET A 762 3.49 -29.57 -8.28
C MET A 762 4.52 -28.85 -7.40
N LEU A 763 5.62 -29.52 -7.05
CA LEU A 763 6.75 -28.91 -6.36
C LEU A 763 7.66 -28.19 -7.36
N ASP A 764 7.45 -26.88 -7.53
CA ASP A 764 8.16 -26.02 -8.49
C ASP A 764 9.53 -25.51 -8.00
N SER A 765 9.83 -25.72 -6.71
CA SER A 765 11.16 -25.51 -6.13
C SER A 765 12.16 -26.53 -6.65
N ARG A 766 13.39 -26.07 -6.91
CA ARG A 766 14.53 -26.97 -7.12
C ARG A 766 15.05 -27.45 -5.76
N THR A 767 15.74 -28.60 -5.76
CA THR A 767 16.46 -29.08 -4.57
C THR A 767 17.31 -27.96 -3.96
N PRO A 768 17.20 -27.69 -2.65
CA PRO A 768 17.98 -26.65 -1.99
C PRO A 768 19.48 -26.82 -2.25
N LYS A 769 20.14 -25.77 -2.74
CA LYS A 769 21.59 -25.76 -3.04
C LYS A 769 22.38 -24.81 -2.16
N ARG A 770 21.69 -23.85 -1.52
CA ARG A 770 22.32 -22.80 -0.71
C ARG A 770 22.25 -23.16 0.77
N SER A 771 23.29 -22.81 1.51
CA SER A 771 23.31 -22.98 2.96
C SER A 771 22.16 -22.19 3.62
N LEU A 772 21.35 -22.88 4.43
CA LEU A 772 20.31 -22.25 5.25
C LEU A 772 20.88 -21.18 6.18
N GLU A 773 22.07 -21.44 6.73
CA GLU A 773 22.76 -20.50 7.62
C GLU A 773 23.09 -19.19 6.89
N ALA A 774 23.61 -19.28 5.65
CA ALA A 774 23.92 -18.11 4.85
C ALA A 774 22.66 -17.29 4.51
N ALA A 775 21.52 -17.96 4.27
CA ALA A 775 20.25 -17.31 4.01
C ALA A 775 19.62 -16.69 5.27
N MET A 776 19.72 -17.32 6.44
CA MET A 776 19.24 -16.73 7.70
C MET A 776 20.14 -15.56 8.12
N TYR A 777 21.46 -15.75 8.11
CA TYR A 777 22.41 -14.71 8.47
C TYR A 777 22.67 -13.70 7.34
N SER A 778 21.85 -13.65 6.30
CA SER A 778 21.77 -12.45 5.45
C SER A 778 20.88 -11.37 6.08
N GLU A 779 20.03 -11.74 7.05
CA GLU A 779 19.01 -10.88 7.65
C GLU A 779 19.36 -10.54 9.11
N ASN A 780 19.15 -9.29 9.52
CA ASN A 780 19.51 -8.85 10.87
C ASN A 780 18.66 -9.53 11.96
N ARG A 781 17.41 -9.91 11.66
CA ARG A 781 16.54 -10.60 12.62
C ARG A 781 17.09 -11.96 13.10
N PHE A 782 18.03 -12.58 12.39
CA PHE A 782 18.75 -13.78 12.86
C PHE A 782 20.13 -13.43 13.41
N LYS A 783 20.86 -12.48 12.79
CA LYS A 783 22.17 -12.02 13.31
C LYS A 783 22.11 -11.48 14.72
N MET A 784 21.01 -10.82 15.08
CA MET A 784 20.81 -10.28 16.42
C MET A 784 20.86 -11.39 17.48
N LEU A 785 20.27 -12.56 17.21
CA LEU A 785 20.33 -13.70 18.11
C LEU A 785 21.74 -14.26 18.21
N LEU A 786 22.43 -14.42 17.07
CA LEU A 786 23.81 -14.91 17.05
C LEU A 786 24.74 -14.05 17.91
N ARG A 787 24.52 -12.72 17.94
CA ARG A 787 25.33 -11.80 18.75
C ARG A 787 24.94 -11.78 20.23
N SER A 788 23.65 -11.88 20.53
CA SER A 788 23.16 -11.75 21.91
C SER A 788 23.18 -13.07 22.68
N LYS A 789 22.93 -14.20 22.00
CA LYS A 789 22.87 -15.55 22.55
C LYS A 789 23.41 -16.58 21.54
N PRO A 790 24.74 -16.70 21.38
CA PRO A 790 25.36 -17.57 20.37
C PRO A 790 24.97 -19.05 20.47
N GLU A 791 24.89 -19.60 21.70
CA GLU A 791 24.54 -21.01 21.93
C GLU A 791 23.10 -21.32 21.53
N ASP A 792 22.15 -20.45 21.92
CA ASP A 792 20.74 -20.56 21.50
C ASP A 792 20.62 -20.43 19.98
N ALA A 793 21.39 -19.51 19.36
CA ALA A 793 21.39 -19.33 17.91
C ALA A 793 21.86 -20.60 17.19
N LYS A 794 22.92 -21.25 17.67
CA LYS A 794 23.45 -22.50 17.11
C LYS A 794 22.44 -23.64 17.24
N LYS A 795 21.81 -23.78 18.42
CA LYS A 795 20.77 -24.79 18.66
C LYS A 795 19.56 -24.58 17.75
N LEU A 796 19.02 -23.37 17.69
CA LEU A 796 17.84 -23.06 16.88
C LEU A 796 18.14 -23.14 15.38
N LEU A 797 19.35 -22.82 14.92
CA LEU A 797 19.77 -23.02 13.54
C LEU A 797 19.78 -24.51 13.17
N GLN A 798 20.29 -25.38 14.05
CA GLN A 798 20.28 -26.81 13.82
C GLN A 798 18.85 -27.35 13.69
N GLN A 799 17.96 -26.97 14.60
CA GLN A 799 16.53 -27.31 14.50
C GLN A 799 15.87 -26.75 13.25
N ALA A 800 16.26 -25.55 12.80
CA ALA A 800 15.75 -24.98 11.55
C ALA A 800 16.21 -25.78 10.32
N ARG A 801 17.43 -26.35 10.34
CA ARG A 801 17.89 -27.26 9.27
C ARG A 801 17.05 -28.53 9.24
N GLU A 802 16.72 -29.08 10.40
CA GLU A 802 15.83 -30.24 10.54
C GLU A 802 14.42 -29.94 10.02
N ASP A 803 13.83 -28.80 10.41
CA ASP A 803 12.52 -28.37 9.92
C ASP A 803 12.49 -28.24 8.39
N VAL A 804 13.50 -27.58 7.81
CA VAL A 804 13.59 -27.37 6.35
C VAL A 804 13.77 -28.70 5.62
N SER A 805 14.62 -29.58 6.14
CA SER A 805 14.83 -30.92 5.59
C SER A 805 13.54 -31.75 5.65
N ALA A 806 12.88 -31.82 6.82
CA ALA A 806 11.65 -32.58 6.99
C ALA A 806 10.54 -32.08 6.05
N ARG A 807 10.35 -30.75 5.97
CA ARG A 807 9.37 -30.16 5.06
C ARG A 807 9.70 -30.44 3.60
N TRP A 808 10.97 -30.31 3.19
CA TRP A 808 11.38 -30.63 1.83
C TRP A 808 11.03 -32.07 1.44
N HIS A 809 11.41 -33.05 2.26
CA HIS A 809 11.13 -34.46 2.00
C HIS A 809 9.64 -34.77 1.98
N MET A 810 8.85 -34.15 2.87
CA MET A 810 7.39 -34.31 2.89
C MET A 810 6.76 -33.80 1.60
N TYR A 811 7.08 -32.59 1.15
CA TYR A 811 6.53 -32.04 -0.10
C TYR A 811 7.01 -32.82 -1.33
N GLN A 812 8.26 -33.28 -1.33
CA GLN A 812 8.78 -34.14 -2.38
C GLN A 812 8.01 -35.47 -2.45
N TYR A 813 7.75 -36.10 -1.30
CA TYR A 813 6.94 -37.32 -1.21
C TYR A 813 5.54 -37.08 -1.73
N LEU A 814 4.86 -36.02 -1.27
CA LEU A 814 3.50 -35.70 -1.70
C LEU A 814 3.42 -35.45 -3.21
N ALA A 815 4.39 -34.74 -3.79
CA ALA A 815 4.44 -34.46 -5.24
C ALA A 815 4.82 -35.68 -6.08
N ALA A 816 5.40 -36.72 -5.48
CA ALA A 816 5.78 -37.97 -6.15
C ALA A 816 4.71 -39.07 -6.07
N ARG A 817 3.64 -38.87 -5.28
CA ARG A 817 2.54 -39.86 -5.17
C ARG A 817 1.89 -40.10 -6.53
N ASN A 818 1.65 -41.37 -6.85
CA ASN A 818 0.90 -41.78 -8.02
C ASN A 818 -0.59 -41.93 -7.64
N PRO A 819 -1.52 -41.20 -8.29
CA PRO A 819 -2.96 -41.31 -8.01
C PRO A 819 -3.51 -42.73 -8.20
N ALA A 820 -2.88 -43.55 -9.05
CA ALA A 820 -3.30 -44.93 -9.29
C ALA A 820 -3.14 -45.86 -8.06
N ASP A 821 -2.21 -45.54 -7.15
CA ASP A 821 -1.92 -46.36 -5.96
C ASP A 821 -2.96 -46.19 -4.84
N GLU A 822 -3.92 -45.25 -4.98
CA GLU A 822 -4.99 -44.97 -4.00
C GLU A 822 -6.29 -45.74 -4.24
N THR A 823 -6.35 -46.57 -5.29
CA THR A 823 -7.53 -47.41 -5.62
C THR A 823 -7.85 -48.51 -4.60
N SER A 824 -7.11 -48.60 -3.48
CA SER A 824 -7.38 -49.52 -2.37
C SER A 824 -8.10 -48.88 -1.16
N LEU A 825 -8.51 -47.61 -1.24
CA LEU A 825 -9.36 -46.97 -0.22
C LEU A 825 -10.78 -46.78 -0.77
N PRO A 826 -11.84 -46.99 0.05
CA PRO A 826 -13.22 -46.88 -0.42
C PRO A 826 -13.45 -45.47 -0.95
N THR A 827 -13.74 -45.39 -2.24
CA THR A 827 -14.06 -44.18 -2.99
C THR A 827 -15.06 -43.32 -2.23
N HIS A 828 -14.64 -42.12 -1.80
CA HIS A 828 -15.60 -41.06 -1.53
C HIS A 828 -16.36 -40.79 -2.84
N GLN A 829 -17.68 -40.95 -2.80
CA GLN A 829 -18.57 -40.66 -3.91
C GLN A 829 -18.26 -39.26 -4.46
N GLY A 830 -18.16 -39.16 -5.78
CA GLY A 830 -17.72 -37.99 -6.50
C GLY A 830 -18.38 -36.69 -6.03
N TYR A 831 -17.55 -35.67 -5.85
CA TYR A 831 -18.01 -34.31 -5.63
C TYR A 831 -18.64 -33.82 -6.94
N GLN A 832 -19.97 -33.81 -7.02
CA GLN A 832 -20.66 -33.06 -8.06
C GLN A 832 -20.53 -31.57 -7.72
N VAL A 833 -19.96 -30.79 -8.65
CA VAL A 833 -20.16 -29.34 -8.69
C VAL A 833 -21.67 -29.13 -8.75
N GLY A 834 -22.23 -28.54 -7.70
CA GLY A 834 -23.67 -28.29 -7.60
C GLY A 834 -24.11 -27.30 -8.68
N HIS A 835 -24.47 -27.80 -9.85
CA HIS A 835 -25.29 -27.06 -10.79
C HIS A 835 -26.66 -26.83 -10.16
N GLY A 836 -26.98 -25.56 -9.92
CA GLY A 836 -28.34 -25.04 -9.76
C GLY A 836 -29.23 -25.73 -8.73
N LEU A 837 -29.52 -25.04 -7.63
CA LEU A 837 -30.74 -25.32 -6.87
C LEU A 837 -31.95 -25.12 -7.80
N VAL A 838 -32.47 -26.21 -8.36
CA VAL A 838 -33.79 -26.25 -8.97
C VAL A 838 -34.79 -26.09 -7.83
N PRO A 839 -35.75 -25.14 -7.89
CA PRO A 839 -36.76 -24.99 -6.87
C PRO A 839 -37.82 -26.07 -7.05
N ASN A 840 -37.62 -27.24 -6.45
CA ASN A 840 -38.69 -28.21 -6.26
C ASN A 840 -39.11 -28.20 -4.79
N GLY A 841 -40.10 -27.36 -4.50
CA GLY A 841 -41.06 -27.68 -3.46
C GLY A 841 -41.79 -28.97 -3.85
N ALA A 842 -42.00 -29.84 -2.85
CA ALA A 842 -42.69 -31.12 -2.93
C ALA A 842 -41.87 -32.31 -3.48
N ALA A 843 -40.94 -32.81 -2.67
CA ALA A 843 -40.71 -34.25 -2.57
C ALA A 843 -41.29 -34.74 -1.24
N LYS A 844 -42.38 -35.51 -1.30
CA LYS A 844 -42.85 -36.33 -0.17
C LYS A 844 -41.76 -37.35 0.15
N ALA A 845 -40.91 -37.06 1.11
CA ALA A 845 -40.07 -38.08 1.73
C ALA A 845 -40.99 -38.98 2.59
N GLN A 846 -41.20 -40.22 2.13
CA GLN A 846 -41.54 -41.31 3.03
C GLN A 846 -40.36 -41.47 3.99
N ALA A 847 -40.56 -41.00 5.22
CA ALA A 847 -39.69 -41.36 6.33
C ALA A 847 -39.81 -42.88 6.54
N GLU A 848 -38.75 -43.62 6.22
CA GLU A 848 -38.63 -44.99 6.67
C GLU A 848 -38.67 -45.01 8.21
N GLY A 849 -39.76 -45.55 8.73
CA GLY A 849 -39.97 -45.72 10.14
C GLY A 849 -38.97 -46.71 10.72
N LYS A 850 -37.98 -46.19 11.44
CA LYS A 850 -37.47 -46.82 12.66
C LYS A 850 -37.62 -45.82 13.79
N ARG A 851 -38.56 -46.10 14.72
CA ARG A 851 -38.65 -45.37 16.00
C ARG A 851 -37.29 -45.52 16.71
N PRO A 852 -36.64 -44.43 17.15
CA PRO A 852 -35.54 -44.54 18.09
C PRO A 852 -36.11 -45.11 19.41
N THR A 853 -35.54 -46.20 19.90
CA THR A 853 -35.92 -46.82 21.20
C THR A 853 -35.31 -46.13 22.41
N ALA A 854 -34.66 -44.98 22.23
CA ALA A 854 -34.23 -44.09 23.29
C ALA A 854 -34.52 -42.65 22.85
N VAL A 855 -35.16 -41.88 23.73
CA VAL A 855 -35.39 -40.45 23.55
C VAL A 855 -34.01 -39.76 23.54
N PRO A 856 -33.55 -39.17 22.43
CA PRO A 856 -32.34 -38.39 22.45
C PRO A 856 -32.71 -36.96 22.83
N THR A 857 -33.22 -36.72 24.04
CA THR A 857 -33.44 -35.36 24.54
C THR A 857 -33.20 -35.31 26.04
N GLU A 858 -31.96 -35.05 26.44
CA GLU A 858 -31.70 -34.45 27.75
C GLU A 858 -32.04 -32.96 27.68
N GLY A 859 -33.28 -32.61 28.05
CA GLY A 859 -33.65 -31.40 28.81
C GLY A 859 -33.01 -30.03 28.51
N ALA A 860 -32.55 -29.74 27.29
CA ALA A 860 -32.05 -28.41 26.93
C ALA A 860 -33.11 -27.63 26.15
N THR A 861 -33.48 -26.46 26.65
CA THR A 861 -34.45 -25.51 26.06
C THR A 861 -34.05 -24.93 24.70
N SER A 862 -33.02 -25.46 24.03
CA SER A 862 -32.48 -24.98 22.76
C SER A 862 -32.94 -25.78 21.53
N GLU A 863 -33.69 -26.87 21.70
CA GLU A 863 -34.09 -27.77 20.60
C GLU A 863 -35.58 -27.74 20.25
N ASP A 864 -36.38 -26.84 20.84
CA ASP A 864 -37.79 -26.66 20.44
C ASP A 864 -37.88 -25.95 19.07
N SER A 865 -37.70 -26.70 17.99
CA SER A 865 -38.07 -26.26 16.65
C SER A 865 -39.59 -26.29 16.52
N ALA A 866 -40.22 -25.15 16.22
CA ALA A 866 -41.65 -25.07 16.01
C ALA A 866 -42.07 -25.86 14.76
N SER A 867 -42.40 -27.14 14.92
CA SER A 867 -43.18 -27.87 13.93
C SER A 867 -44.62 -27.35 14.01
N PRO A 868 -45.28 -27.00 12.89
CA PRO A 868 -46.68 -26.59 12.93
C PRO A 868 -47.49 -27.79 13.42
N THR A 869 -47.97 -27.70 14.65
CA THR A 869 -48.96 -28.61 15.22
C THR A 869 -50.12 -28.73 14.24
N LYS A 870 -50.32 -29.92 13.70
CA LYS A 870 -51.60 -30.32 13.12
C LYS A 870 -52.65 -30.08 14.20
N THR A 871 -53.56 -29.15 13.95
CA THR A 871 -54.78 -28.96 14.73
C THR A 871 -55.55 -30.28 14.74
N PRO A 872 -55.85 -30.88 15.91
CA PRO A 872 -56.82 -31.96 16.00
C PRO A 872 -58.19 -31.38 16.38
N ALA A 873 -59.11 -31.45 15.42
CA ALA A 873 -60.58 -31.50 15.48
C ALA A 873 -61.19 -30.70 14.33
#